data_AF-A0A159Z1J6-F1
#
_entry.id   AF-A0A159Z1J6-F1
#
_cell.length_a   1.000
_cell.length_b   1.000
_cell.length_c   1.000
_cell.angle_alpha   90.00
_cell.angle_beta   90.00
_cell.angle_gamma   90.00
#
_symmetry.space_group_name_H-M   'P 1'
#
loop_
_entity.id
_entity.type
_entity.pdbx_description
1 polymer ?
#
loop_
_entity_poly.entity_id
_entity_poly.type
_entity_poly.pdbx_seq_one_letter_code
_entity_poly.pdbx_strand_id
1 'polypeptide(L)'
;MAKDKAPRRPRAESPKGFRDYFGAEVTGRRAMLDAIAAVYHRYGFDPLETSAVETVEALGKFLPDVDRPNEGVFAWQEDAEGDRPGDWLALRYDLTAPLARVAAQYRNDLPSPYRRYAMGPVWRNEKPGPGRFRQFYQCDADTVGSGSVAADAEICAMLADTLEAVGIPRGDYIVRVNNRKVLNGVMEVAGVLDPTDPERFSEERGIVLRAIDKLDRLGLDGVRALLGEGRKDESGDFTKGAGLSPDQAEVVMGFMAAKRGTGAATVARLHELAGGSAIGLEGVQELEMISEILDAQGYGPDRIVIDPSVVRGLGYYTGPVFEAELTFEILDEKGRKRQFGSVAGGGRYDDLVKRFTGQSVPATGVSIGVDRLLAALQAKGRAGSASPGPVVVTVMDRDRMADYLAMAGDLRRAGIRAEVYLGNPKNFGNQLKYADKRGSPVAVIQGGDEAGRGTVVLKDLILGARIAEGASLEEWKARPPSRRSPRRSGRRRPGDAGAGLMSVPGKAEARATGQRLLAAFRAAGAAEVEADILQPAEVLLDLYGEDIRARAFVTQDPLRGEMMLRPDFTVPVVQMHMANGADPARYCYFGEVFRKQDHRGPRAPEYFQVGYEVFARDDAPAADAEVFALFAGLLAPLGLRAAVGDIGILMAAVSGLDTIPGRKAALLRHIWRPRRFHALLDRFGGTAPVPAARAALLARIAAGTATTDAPQIGLRSAAEIDARLAALAEDAAAPPIAAAEVTLLNTLFDLAAPAPEALARLQDLAGEMPAIAPAVAGLARRLEAMAARGVDVAALDFEASHGRSTMEYYDGFVFSFRAADPGLPPVASGGRYDALTRVLGRSGGRSIPAVGGVIRPGLVASLEAQEC
;
A
#
# COMPACT_ATOMS: atom_id res chain seq x y z
N MET A 1 -23.71 29.32 29.93
CA MET A 1 -22.39 28.68 29.72
C MET A 1 -22.60 27.20 29.46
N ALA A 2 -22.38 26.73 28.23
CA ALA A 2 -22.15 25.31 28.01
C ALA A 2 -20.68 25.01 28.34
N LYS A 3 -20.37 23.84 28.94
CA LYS A 3 -18.97 23.40 29.06
C LYS A 3 -18.48 23.02 27.66
N ASP A 4 -17.51 23.75 27.14
CA ASP A 4 -16.77 23.32 25.95
C ASP A 4 -16.19 21.93 26.21
N LYS A 5 -16.59 20.96 25.38
CA LYS A 5 -16.02 19.62 25.43
C LYS A 5 -14.60 19.72 24.90
N ALA A 6 -13.62 19.45 25.75
CA ALA A 6 -12.22 19.38 25.37
C ALA A 6 -12.04 18.55 24.08
N PRO A 7 -11.17 18.98 23.14
CA PRO A 7 -11.02 18.32 21.85
C PRO A 7 -10.72 16.84 22.03
N ARG A 8 -11.63 16.01 21.51
CA ARG A 8 -11.59 14.56 21.68
C ARG A 8 -10.44 14.02 20.84
N ARG A 9 -9.42 13.47 21.51
CA ARG A 9 -8.25 12.85 20.85
C ARG A 9 -8.69 11.87 19.75
N PRO A 10 -8.03 11.88 18.57
CA PRO A 10 -8.32 10.91 17.53
C PRO A 10 -8.06 9.49 18.03
N ARG A 11 -8.85 8.53 17.53
CA ARG A 11 -8.69 7.11 17.84
C ARG A 11 -7.82 6.46 16.75
N ALA A 12 -6.95 5.55 17.17
CA ALA A 12 -6.21 4.69 16.24
C ALA A 12 -7.14 3.58 15.74
N GLU A 13 -7.95 3.90 14.72
CA GLU A 13 -8.93 2.98 14.13
C GLU A 13 -8.97 3.11 12.60
N SER A 14 -8.77 1.99 11.89
CA SER A 14 -8.86 1.91 10.43
C SER A 14 -10.26 2.35 9.95
N PRO A 15 -10.41 2.95 8.75
CA PRO A 15 -11.71 3.35 8.26
C PRO A 15 -12.65 2.15 8.13
N LYS A 16 -13.94 2.35 8.41
CA LYS A 16 -14.92 1.25 8.52
C LYS A 16 -15.00 0.45 7.21
N GLY A 17 -14.62 -0.82 7.26
CA GLY A 17 -14.59 -1.71 6.09
C GLY A 17 -13.21 -1.84 5.44
N PHE A 18 -12.19 -1.16 5.95
CA PHE A 18 -10.78 -1.35 5.61
C PHE A 18 -10.10 -2.12 6.76
N ARG A 19 -8.98 -2.80 6.48
CA ARG A 19 -8.22 -3.56 7.48
C ARG A 19 -6.74 -3.64 7.13
N ASP A 20 -5.93 -3.70 8.16
CA ASP A 20 -4.51 -4.02 8.08
C ASP A 20 -4.34 -5.55 7.97
N TYR A 21 -3.24 -6.02 7.37
CA TYR A 21 -2.93 -7.44 7.21
C TYR A 21 -1.57 -7.72 7.85
N PHE A 22 -1.43 -8.78 8.64
CA PHE A 22 -0.19 -9.06 9.36
C PHE A 22 0.37 -10.47 9.10
N GLY A 23 1.70 -10.56 9.04
CA GLY A 23 2.45 -11.83 9.08
C GLY A 23 1.90 -12.91 8.14
N ALA A 24 1.30 -13.94 8.73
CA ALA A 24 0.78 -15.11 8.01
C ALA A 24 -0.32 -14.77 6.99
N GLU A 25 -1.14 -13.73 7.21
CA GLU A 25 -2.16 -13.31 6.24
C GLU A 25 -1.53 -12.75 4.97
N VAL A 26 -0.49 -11.91 5.11
CA VAL A 26 0.23 -11.31 3.99
C VAL A 26 0.97 -12.40 3.18
N THR A 27 1.70 -13.28 3.87
CA THR A 27 2.42 -14.37 3.19
C THR A 27 1.48 -15.41 2.58
N GLY A 28 0.35 -15.70 3.24
CA GLY A 28 -0.67 -16.63 2.73
C GLY A 28 -1.39 -16.08 1.50
N ARG A 29 -1.79 -14.80 1.52
CA ARG A 29 -2.31 -14.08 0.35
C ARG A 29 -1.29 -14.08 -0.79
N ARG A 30 -0.01 -13.82 -0.50
CA ARG A 30 1.04 -13.81 -1.53
C ARG A 30 1.22 -15.20 -2.16
N ALA A 31 1.33 -16.25 -1.36
CA ALA A 31 1.46 -17.62 -1.86
C ALA A 31 0.25 -18.06 -2.72
N MET A 32 -0.97 -17.66 -2.32
CA MET A 32 -2.17 -17.87 -3.14
C MET A 32 -2.10 -17.12 -4.48
N LEU A 33 -1.74 -15.83 -4.47
CA LEU A 33 -1.60 -15.03 -5.69
C LEU A 33 -0.52 -15.61 -6.63
N ASP A 34 0.60 -16.07 -6.09
CA ASP A 34 1.67 -16.71 -6.87
C ASP A 34 1.22 -18.05 -7.48
N ALA A 35 0.42 -18.84 -6.75
CA ALA A 35 -0.17 -20.08 -7.29
C ALA A 35 -1.20 -19.82 -8.39
N ILE A 36 -2.05 -18.80 -8.24
CA ILE A 36 -3.01 -18.35 -9.27
C ILE A 36 -2.26 -17.86 -10.52
N ALA A 37 -1.25 -16.99 -10.34
CA ALA A 37 -0.43 -16.47 -11.43
C ALA A 37 0.27 -17.59 -12.22
N ALA A 38 0.76 -18.63 -11.54
CA ALA A 38 1.37 -19.80 -12.17
C ALA A 38 0.37 -20.67 -12.96
N VAL A 39 -0.94 -20.56 -12.71
CA VAL A 39 -1.97 -21.16 -13.57
C VAL A 39 -2.20 -20.26 -14.79
N TYR A 40 -2.47 -18.97 -14.58
CA TYR A 40 -2.73 -18.02 -15.67
C TYR A 40 -1.58 -17.95 -16.69
N HIS A 41 -0.32 -17.98 -16.23
CA HIS A 41 0.86 -18.06 -17.10
C HIS A 41 0.92 -19.38 -17.89
N ARG A 42 0.50 -20.53 -17.32
CA ARG A 42 0.45 -21.81 -18.04
C ARG A 42 -0.60 -21.82 -19.15
N TYR A 43 -1.69 -21.06 -18.98
CA TYR A 43 -2.67 -20.83 -20.05
C TYR A 43 -2.21 -19.78 -21.07
N GLY A 44 -1.13 -19.02 -20.80
CA GLY A 44 -0.60 -17.99 -21.72
C GLY A 44 -1.35 -16.66 -21.63
N PHE A 45 -1.69 -16.23 -20.41
CA PHE A 45 -2.19 -14.89 -20.11
C PHE A 45 -1.05 -14.01 -19.59
N ASP A 46 -0.92 -12.79 -20.11
CA ASP A 46 0.12 -11.84 -19.71
C ASP A 46 -0.31 -10.97 -18.50
N PRO A 47 0.63 -10.55 -17.63
CA PRO A 47 0.33 -9.62 -16.54
C PRO A 47 -0.03 -8.22 -17.06
N LEU A 48 -1.17 -7.69 -16.62
CA LEU A 48 -1.55 -6.29 -16.74
C LEU A 48 -1.67 -5.65 -15.36
N GLU A 49 -1.17 -4.42 -15.25
CA GLU A 49 -1.42 -3.56 -14.11
C GLU A 49 -1.87 -2.17 -14.58
N THR A 50 -3.04 -1.74 -14.10
CA THR A 50 -3.58 -0.40 -14.33
C THR A 50 -3.36 0.50 -13.11
N SER A 51 -3.59 1.79 -13.29
CA SER A 51 -3.64 2.74 -12.18
C SER A 51 -4.71 2.32 -11.15
N ALA A 52 -4.48 2.64 -9.88
CA ALA A 52 -5.53 2.57 -8.86
C ALA A 52 -6.62 3.63 -9.07
N VAL A 53 -6.25 4.76 -9.68
CA VAL A 53 -7.10 5.91 -9.99
C VAL A 53 -7.37 5.97 -11.49
N GLU A 54 -8.64 6.01 -11.86
CA GLU A 54 -9.12 6.14 -13.23
C GLU A 54 -10.10 7.33 -13.31
N THR A 55 -10.39 7.86 -14.50
CA THR A 55 -11.48 8.86 -14.61
C THR A 55 -12.83 8.18 -14.42
N VAL A 56 -13.81 8.89 -13.82
CA VAL A 56 -15.17 8.37 -13.64
C VAL A 56 -15.82 8.03 -14.98
N GLU A 57 -15.51 8.79 -16.03
CA GLU A 57 -15.89 8.49 -17.42
C GLU A 57 -15.32 7.14 -17.88
N ALA A 58 -14.02 6.88 -17.66
CA ALA A 58 -13.39 5.61 -18.00
C ALA A 58 -13.88 4.43 -17.14
N LEU A 59 -14.34 4.66 -15.92
CA LEU A 59 -14.95 3.61 -15.08
C LEU A 59 -16.41 3.31 -15.45
N GLY A 60 -17.17 4.31 -15.89
CA GLY A 60 -18.55 4.16 -16.35
C GLY A 60 -19.59 3.91 -15.23
N LYS A 61 -20.87 4.00 -15.59
CA LYS A 61 -22.01 3.82 -14.68
C LYS A 61 -22.41 2.34 -14.54
N PHE A 62 -21.64 1.56 -13.78
CA PHE A 62 -21.94 0.14 -13.52
C PHE A 62 -22.13 -0.19 -12.03
N LEU A 63 -22.33 0.83 -11.20
CA LEU A 63 -22.80 0.69 -9.83
C LEU A 63 -24.33 0.63 -9.77
N PRO A 64 -24.93 -0.03 -8.76
CA PRO A 64 -26.35 -0.38 -8.76
C PRO A 64 -27.36 0.76 -8.52
N ASP A 65 -26.96 2.04 -8.55
CA ASP A 65 -27.88 3.19 -8.48
C ASP A 65 -27.56 4.24 -9.56
N VAL A 66 -28.54 4.52 -10.42
CA VAL A 66 -28.35 5.28 -11.69
C VAL A 66 -28.34 6.80 -11.48
N ASP A 67 -29.00 7.27 -10.41
CA ASP A 67 -29.21 8.69 -10.12
C ASP A 67 -28.06 9.36 -9.35
N ARG A 68 -27.10 8.60 -8.83
CA ARG A 68 -25.98 9.12 -8.01
C ARG A 68 -24.65 8.39 -8.28
N PRO A 69 -23.79 8.91 -9.19
CA PRO A 69 -22.53 8.24 -9.55
C PRO A 69 -21.53 8.06 -8.40
N ASN A 70 -21.71 8.75 -7.27
CA ASN A 70 -20.85 8.65 -6.08
C ASN A 70 -21.32 7.57 -5.07
N GLU A 71 -22.51 6.98 -5.25
CA GLU A 71 -23.04 5.93 -4.37
C GLU A 71 -22.53 4.55 -4.83
N GLY A 72 -21.26 4.26 -4.51
CA GLY A 72 -20.66 2.93 -4.67
C GLY A 72 -19.17 2.92 -5.06
N VAL A 73 -18.62 4.04 -5.53
CA VAL A 73 -17.17 4.28 -5.71
C VAL A 73 -16.66 5.33 -4.72
N PHE A 74 -15.34 5.41 -4.60
CA PHE A 74 -14.65 6.53 -3.98
C PHE A 74 -14.19 7.47 -5.09
N ALA A 75 -14.87 8.61 -5.24
CA ALA A 75 -14.66 9.57 -6.33
C ALA A 75 -14.44 10.99 -5.79
N TRP A 76 -13.67 11.79 -6.54
CA TRP A 76 -13.39 13.20 -6.27
C TRP A 76 -13.19 13.96 -7.58
N GLN A 77 -13.28 15.29 -7.55
CA GLN A 77 -13.04 16.14 -8.71
C GLN A 77 -11.73 16.90 -8.54
N GLU A 78 -10.91 16.98 -9.58
CA GLU A 78 -9.73 17.84 -9.58
C GLU A 78 -10.13 19.33 -9.58
N ASP A 79 -9.40 20.16 -8.83
CA ASP A 79 -9.59 21.61 -8.72
C ASP A 79 -11.07 22.06 -8.58
N ALA A 80 -11.85 21.35 -7.75
CA ALA A 80 -13.29 21.53 -7.59
C ALA A 80 -13.75 22.96 -7.20
N GLU A 81 -12.87 23.76 -6.58
CA GLU A 81 -13.12 25.16 -6.20
C GLU A 81 -12.52 26.18 -7.19
N GLY A 82 -11.93 25.72 -8.30
CA GLY A 82 -11.35 26.59 -9.33
C GLY A 82 -12.37 27.11 -10.34
N ASP A 83 -12.04 28.21 -11.04
CA ASP A 83 -12.89 28.85 -12.07
C ASP A 83 -13.33 27.90 -13.20
N ARG A 84 -12.59 26.81 -13.41
CA ARG A 84 -12.97 25.67 -14.25
C ARG A 84 -12.59 24.39 -13.51
N PRO A 85 -13.54 23.69 -12.87
CA PRO A 85 -13.31 22.39 -12.25
C PRO A 85 -12.74 21.38 -13.26
N GLY A 86 -11.79 20.57 -12.81
CA GLY A 86 -11.14 19.51 -13.58
C GLY A 86 -11.96 18.22 -13.66
N ASP A 87 -11.29 17.15 -14.07
CA ASP A 87 -11.92 15.85 -14.28
C ASP A 87 -12.37 15.19 -12.98
N TRP A 88 -13.41 14.36 -13.09
CA TRP A 88 -13.81 13.45 -12.01
C TRP A 88 -12.93 12.20 -12.05
N LEU A 89 -12.22 11.96 -10.95
CA LEU A 89 -11.37 10.81 -10.71
C LEU A 89 -12.03 9.87 -9.69
N ALA A 90 -11.70 8.58 -9.76
CA ALA A 90 -12.15 7.61 -8.77
C ALA A 90 -11.17 6.45 -8.60
N LEU A 91 -11.21 5.82 -7.42
CA LEU A 91 -10.59 4.52 -7.21
C LEU A 91 -11.35 3.45 -7.98
N ARG A 92 -10.63 2.57 -8.68
CA ARG A 92 -11.22 1.45 -9.44
C ARG A 92 -12.04 0.51 -8.52
N TYR A 93 -13.24 0.17 -8.95
CA TYR A 93 -14.15 -0.75 -8.24
C TYR A 93 -14.01 -2.22 -8.68
N ASP A 94 -13.38 -2.44 -9.83
CA ASP A 94 -13.00 -3.74 -10.38
C ASP A 94 -11.69 -3.64 -11.22
N LEU A 95 -11.32 -4.72 -11.90
CA LEU A 95 -10.21 -4.75 -12.88
C LEU A 95 -10.70 -4.88 -14.33
N THR A 96 -12.01 -5.06 -14.56
CA THR A 96 -12.65 -5.22 -15.87
C THR A 96 -12.92 -3.87 -16.55
N ALA A 97 -13.41 -2.85 -15.83
CA ALA A 97 -13.61 -1.52 -16.39
C ALA A 97 -12.29 -0.83 -16.80
N PRO A 98 -11.19 -0.90 -16.00
CA PRO A 98 -9.87 -0.46 -16.44
C PRO A 98 -9.33 -1.23 -17.66
N LEU A 99 -9.59 -2.55 -17.77
CA LEU A 99 -9.24 -3.33 -18.96
C LEU A 99 -9.90 -2.77 -20.22
N ALA A 100 -11.18 -2.40 -20.17
CA ALA A 100 -11.87 -1.85 -21.33
C ALA A 100 -11.24 -0.54 -21.83
N ARG A 101 -10.74 0.33 -20.93
CA ARG A 101 -9.95 1.51 -21.32
C ARG A 101 -8.63 1.09 -21.98
N VAL A 102 -7.88 0.16 -21.36
CA VAL A 102 -6.60 -0.32 -21.90
C VAL A 102 -6.78 -0.93 -23.30
N ALA A 103 -7.77 -1.79 -23.49
CA ALA A 103 -8.08 -2.42 -24.76
C ALA A 103 -8.45 -1.41 -25.84
N ALA A 104 -9.16 -0.33 -25.50
CA ALA A 104 -9.49 0.75 -26.44
C ALA A 104 -8.29 1.65 -26.77
N GLN A 105 -7.49 2.00 -25.76
CA GLN A 105 -6.36 2.92 -25.85
C GLN A 105 -5.18 2.33 -26.62
N TYR A 106 -4.83 1.06 -26.35
CA TYR A 106 -3.67 0.37 -26.91
C TYR A 106 -4.05 -0.65 -27.99
N ARG A 107 -5.25 -0.51 -28.60
CA ARG A 107 -5.82 -1.49 -29.55
C ARG A 107 -4.94 -1.83 -30.76
N ASN A 108 -4.00 -0.95 -31.11
CA ASN A 108 -3.08 -1.12 -32.24
C ASN A 108 -1.76 -1.79 -31.82
N ASP A 109 -1.44 -1.78 -30.52
CA ASP A 109 -0.19 -2.27 -29.94
C ASP A 109 -0.37 -3.66 -29.29
N LEU A 110 -1.59 -3.98 -28.85
CA LEU A 110 -1.94 -5.25 -28.23
C LEU A 110 -2.20 -6.34 -29.29
N PRO A 111 -1.79 -7.61 -29.03
CA PRO A 111 -2.15 -8.73 -29.88
C PRO A 111 -3.66 -8.97 -29.89
N SER A 112 -4.19 -9.56 -30.97
CA SER A 112 -5.60 -9.93 -31.08
C SER A 112 -5.73 -11.43 -31.34
N PRO A 113 -6.40 -12.22 -30.48
CA PRO A 113 -7.00 -11.81 -29.20
C PRO A 113 -5.95 -11.44 -28.13
N TYR A 114 -6.27 -10.48 -27.28
CA TYR A 114 -5.45 -10.07 -26.13
C TYR A 114 -5.85 -10.90 -24.91
N ARG A 115 -4.88 -11.52 -24.23
CA ARG A 115 -5.13 -12.43 -23.10
C ARG A 115 -4.34 -11.94 -21.89
N ARG A 116 -5.04 -11.48 -20.84
CA ARG A 116 -4.42 -10.78 -19.72
C ARG A 116 -4.92 -11.24 -18.36
N TYR A 117 -4.03 -11.34 -17.38
CA TYR A 117 -4.42 -11.38 -15.97
C TYR A 117 -4.06 -10.09 -15.24
N ALA A 118 -4.89 -9.71 -14.28
CA ALA A 118 -4.64 -8.56 -13.41
C ALA A 118 -4.88 -8.97 -11.95
N MET A 119 -4.07 -8.46 -11.02
CA MET A 119 -4.23 -8.77 -9.60
C MET A 119 -3.94 -7.54 -8.75
N GLY A 120 -4.77 -7.29 -7.74
CA GLY A 120 -4.56 -6.15 -6.86
C GLY A 120 -5.79 -5.76 -6.05
N PRO A 121 -5.65 -4.72 -5.21
CA PRO A 121 -6.78 -4.15 -4.50
C PRO A 121 -7.73 -3.40 -5.44
N VAL A 122 -9.00 -3.45 -5.09
CA VAL A 122 -10.11 -2.66 -5.64
C VAL A 122 -10.92 -2.06 -4.48
N TRP A 123 -11.69 -1.01 -4.76
CA TRP A 123 -12.39 -0.24 -3.74
C TRP A 123 -13.87 -0.04 -4.06
N ARG A 124 -14.75 -0.43 -3.13
CA ARG A 124 -16.20 -0.25 -3.26
C ARG A 124 -16.76 0.46 -2.04
N ASN A 125 -17.45 1.58 -2.24
CA ASN A 125 -18.08 2.39 -1.20
C ASN A 125 -19.43 1.79 -0.75
N GLU A 126 -19.44 0.48 -0.49
CA GLU A 126 -20.62 -0.28 -0.10
C GLU A 126 -20.80 -0.29 1.43
N LYS A 127 -21.91 -0.83 1.92
CA LYS A 127 -22.11 -1.11 3.35
C LYS A 127 -21.29 -2.36 3.75
N PRO A 128 -20.26 -2.23 4.61
CA PRO A 128 -19.44 -3.37 4.98
C PRO A 128 -20.19 -4.35 5.89
N GLY A 129 -19.80 -5.63 5.83
CA GLY A 129 -20.43 -6.72 6.57
C GLY A 129 -19.46 -7.90 6.79
N PRO A 130 -19.91 -9.02 7.39
CA PRO A 130 -19.06 -10.17 7.67
C PRO A 130 -18.40 -10.74 6.39
N GLY A 131 -17.09 -10.50 6.23
CA GLY A 131 -16.34 -10.88 5.01
C GLY A 131 -16.56 -9.98 3.78
N ARG A 132 -17.33 -8.88 3.90
CA ARG A 132 -17.50 -7.86 2.86
C ARG A 132 -16.80 -6.57 3.28
N PHE A 133 -15.62 -6.35 2.72
CA PHE A 133 -14.78 -5.18 2.95
C PHE A 133 -15.02 -4.11 1.87
N ARG A 134 -14.63 -2.86 2.16
CA ARG A 134 -14.61 -1.76 1.19
C ARG A 134 -13.34 -1.73 0.35
N GLN A 135 -12.29 -2.41 0.82
CA GLN A 135 -11.06 -2.71 0.08
C GLN A 135 -10.82 -4.22 0.16
N PHE A 136 -10.65 -4.88 -0.98
CA PHE A 136 -10.36 -6.30 -1.08
C PHE A 136 -9.55 -6.58 -2.36
N TYR A 137 -8.89 -7.73 -2.41
CA TYR A 137 -8.13 -8.17 -3.58
C TYR A 137 -9.02 -8.94 -4.56
N GLN A 138 -8.90 -8.56 -5.83
CA GLN A 138 -9.35 -9.36 -6.96
C GLN A 138 -8.14 -9.95 -7.72
N CYS A 139 -8.37 -11.08 -8.37
CA CYS A 139 -7.45 -11.66 -9.32
C CYS A 139 -8.25 -12.07 -10.56
N ASP A 140 -8.10 -11.30 -11.64
CA ASP A 140 -8.92 -11.37 -12.84
C ASP A 140 -8.10 -11.97 -14.00
N ALA A 141 -8.74 -12.72 -14.89
CA ALA A 141 -8.14 -13.23 -16.11
C ALA A 141 -9.17 -13.19 -17.24
N ASP A 142 -8.82 -12.51 -18.34
CA ASP A 142 -9.77 -12.09 -19.36
C ASP A 142 -9.14 -12.15 -20.76
N THR A 143 -9.94 -12.58 -21.74
CA THR A 143 -9.61 -12.66 -23.17
C THR A 143 -10.46 -11.66 -23.93
N VAL A 144 -9.84 -10.74 -24.64
CA VAL A 144 -10.47 -9.65 -25.42
C VAL A 144 -10.20 -9.84 -26.91
N GLY A 145 -11.21 -9.63 -27.75
CA GLY A 145 -11.14 -9.83 -29.20
C GLY A 145 -11.55 -11.23 -29.67
N SER A 146 -12.12 -12.09 -28.81
CA SER A 146 -12.60 -13.43 -29.19
C SER A 146 -14.09 -13.60 -28.91
N GLY A 147 -14.88 -13.76 -29.98
CA GLY A 147 -16.31 -14.07 -29.93
C GLY A 147 -16.63 -15.55 -29.80
N SER A 148 -15.63 -16.43 -29.79
CA SER A 148 -15.85 -17.88 -29.70
C SER A 148 -16.11 -18.32 -28.25
N VAL A 149 -17.15 -19.14 -28.05
CA VAL A 149 -17.43 -19.76 -26.74
C VAL A 149 -16.38 -20.78 -26.29
N ALA A 150 -15.43 -21.15 -27.16
CA ALA A 150 -14.22 -21.86 -26.75
C ALA A 150 -13.38 -21.03 -25.75
N ALA A 151 -13.41 -19.70 -25.84
CA ALA A 151 -12.76 -18.84 -24.85
C ALA A 151 -13.49 -18.89 -23.49
N ASP A 152 -14.82 -18.95 -23.48
CA ASP A 152 -15.62 -19.09 -22.26
C ASP A 152 -15.36 -20.45 -21.57
N ALA A 153 -15.28 -21.53 -22.37
CA ALA A 153 -14.90 -22.86 -21.89
C ALA A 153 -13.47 -22.90 -21.34
N GLU A 154 -12.50 -22.25 -22.00
CA GLU A 154 -11.12 -22.12 -21.51
C GLU A 154 -11.05 -21.39 -20.16
N ILE A 155 -11.79 -20.28 -19.99
CA ILE A 155 -11.86 -19.56 -18.72
C ILE A 155 -12.45 -20.45 -17.60
N CYS A 156 -13.47 -21.25 -17.90
CA CYS A 156 -14.06 -22.18 -16.93
C CYS A 156 -13.08 -23.30 -16.54
N ALA A 157 -12.36 -23.87 -17.53
CA ALA A 157 -11.31 -24.87 -17.32
C ALA A 157 -10.16 -24.31 -16.46
N MET A 158 -9.65 -23.13 -16.82
CA MET A 158 -8.61 -22.42 -16.08
C MET A 158 -9.02 -22.10 -14.64
N LEU A 159 -10.28 -21.75 -14.40
CA LEU A 159 -10.81 -21.51 -13.05
C LEU A 159 -10.79 -22.79 -12.20
N ALA A 160 -11.23 -23.92 -12.76
CA ALA A 160 -11.20 -25.22 -12.09
C ALA A 160 -9.76 -25.65 -11.73
N ASP A 161 -8.82 -25.51 -12.67
CA ASP A 161 -7.39 -25.75 -12.43
C ASP A 161 -6.78 -24.78 -11.40
N THR A 162 -7.26 -23.53 -11.35
CA THR A 162 -6.83 -22.53 -10.37
C THR A 162 -7.28 -22.88 -8.95
N LEU A 163 -8.53 -23.32 -8.78
CA LEU A 163 -9.07 -23.75 -7.47
C LEU A 163 -8.31 -24.97 -6.93
N GLU A 164 -7.93 -25.91 -7.79
CA GLU A 164 -7.08 -27.04 -7.43
C GLU A 164 -5.67 -26.62 -7.04
N ALA A 165 -5.04 -25.72 -7.81
CA ALA A 165 -3.69 -25.23 -7.55
C ALA A 165 -3.55 -24.49 -6.19
N VAL A 166 -4.61 -23.81 -5.72
CA VAL A 166 -4.63 -23.14 -4.40
C VAL A 166 -5.02 -24.08 -3.24
N GLY A 167 -5.20 -25.38 -3.49
CA GLY A 167 -5.43 -26.39 -2.44
C GLY A 167 -6.89 -26.77 -2.19
N ILE A 168 -7.79 -26.53 -3.16
CA ILE A 168 -9.18 -27.01 -3.11
C ILE A 168 -9.30 -28.23 -4.04
N PRO A 169 -9.33 -29.46 -3.51
CA PRO A 169 -9.39 -30.67 -4.33
C PRO A 169 -10.74 -30.78 -5.05
N ARG A 170 -10.79 -31.63 -6.06
CA ARG A 170 -12.04 -31.98 -6.77
C ARG A 170 -13.11 -32.47 -5.80
N GLY A 171 -14.35 -32.11 -6.06
CA GLY A 171 -15.49 -32.37 -5.17
C GLY A 171 -15.63 -31.40 -3.99
N ASP A 172 -14.63 -30.57 -3.66
CA ASP A 172 -14.73 -29.48 -2.67
C ASP A 172 -15.12 -28.11 -3.29
N TYR A 173 -15.29 -28.05 -4.62
CA TYR A 173 -15.81 -26.90 -5.35
C TYR A 173 -16.71 -27.35 -6.50
N ILE A 174 -17.47 -26.41 -7.07
CA ILE A 174 -18.12 -26.59 -8.37
C ILE A 174 -18.12 -25.26 -9.14
N VAL A 175 -17.76 -25.31 -10.43
CA VAL A 175 -17.97 -24.19 -11.38
C VAL A 175 -19.31 -24.41 -12.07
N ARG A 176 -20.22 -23.45 -11.93
CA ARG A 176 -21.53 -23.45 -12.56
C ARG A 176 -21.52 -22.51 -13.74
N VAL A 177 -22.04 -22.94 -14.89
CA VAL A 177 -22.07 -22.18 -16.15
C VAL A 177 -23.51 -22.04 -16.62
N ASN A 178 -23.89 -20.85 -17.07
CA ASN A 178 -25.18 -20.53 -17.67
C ASN A 178 -25.00 -19.52 -18.81
N ASN A 179 -26.08 -19.10 -19.47
CA ASN A 179 -26.01 -18.11 -20.54
C ASN A 179 -27.19 -17.13 -20.48
N ARG A 180 -26.90 -15.82 -20.53
CA ARG A 180 -27.93 -14.77 -20.52
C ARG A 180 -28.89 -14.86 -21.70
N LYS A 181 -28.43 -15.32 -22.87
CA LYS A 181 -29.26 -15.50 -24.07
C LYS A 181 -30.39 -16.50 -23.84
N VAL A 182 -30.13 -17.60 -23.12
CA VAL A 182 -31.15 -18.60 -22.74
C VAL A 182 -32.20 -18.00 -21.80
N LEU A 183 -31.77 -17.26 -20.78
CA LEU A 183 -32.71 -16.59 -19.87
C LEU A 183 -33.58 -15.56 -20.61
N ASN A 184 -32.99 -14.78 -21.53
CA ASN A 184 -33.75 -13.85 -22.36
C ASN A 184 -34.80 -14.59 -23.19
N GLY A 185 -34.44 -15.71 -23.83
CA GLY A 185 -35.40 -16.52 -24.58
C GLY A 185 -36.50 -17.15 -23.72
N VAL A 186 -36.18 -17.56 -22.48
CA VAL A 186 -37.20 -18.01 -21.50
C VAL A 186 -38.13 -16.87 -21.11
N MET A 187 -37.63 -15.64 -20.98
CA MET A 187 -38.45 -14.45 -20.71
C MET A 187 -39.32 -14.06 -21.91
N GLU A 188 -38.86 -14.26 -23.15
CA GLU A 188 -39.66 -14.11 -24.37
C GLU A 188 -40.79 -15.14 -24.42
N VAL A 189 -40.49 -16.43 -24.20
CA VAL A 189 -41.48 -17.51 -24.17
C VAL A 189 -42.49 -17.33 -23.03
N ALA A 190 -42.06 -16.81 -21.88
CA ALA A 190 -42.95 -16.45 -20.77
C ALA A 190 -43.76 -15.16 -21.01
N GLY A 191 -43.52 -14.42 -22.11
CA GLY A 191 -44.24 -13.19 -22.44
C GLY A 191 -43.89 -11.98 -21.54
N VAL A 192 -42.69 -11.96 -20.94
CA VAL A 192 -42.14 -10.84 -20.15
C VAL A 192 -40.91 -10.19 -20.79
N LEU A 193 -40.68 -10.49 -22.07
CA LEU A 193 -39.73 -9.80 -22.93
C LEU A 193 -40.30 -9.77 -24.35
N ASP A 194 -40.40 -8.58 -24.93
CA ASP A 194 -40.81 -8.38 -26.31
C ASP A 194 -39.57 -7.95 -27.12
N PRO A 195 -39.09 -8.75 -28.09
CA PRO A 195 -37.92 -8.38 -28.90
C PRO A 195 -38.13 -7.12 -29.74
N THR A 196 -39.39 -6.74 -30.00
CA THR A 196 -39.73 -5.55 -30.80
C THR A 196 -39.90 -4.29 -29.95
N ASP A 197 -40.17 -4.45 -28.65
CA ASP A 197 -40.18 -3.38 -27.65
C ASP A 197 -39.61 -3.87 -26.30
N PRO A 198 -38.26 -3.89 -26.15
CA PRO A 198 -37.61 -4.45 -24.96
C PRO A 198 -37.89 -3.72 -23.64
N GLU A 199 -38.53 -2.55 -23.66
CA GLU A 199 -38.87 -1.78 -22.44
C GLU A 199 -40.30 -2.01 -21.96
N ARG A 200 -41.17 -2.57 -22.81
CA ARG A 200 -42.59 -2.85 -22.56
C ARG A 200 -42.89 -3.59 -21.25
N PHE A 201 -42.00 -4.49 -20.84
CA PHE A 201 -42.13 -5.35 -19.66
C PHE A 201 -40.96 -5.17 -18.67
N SER A 202 -40.37 -3.96 -18.64
CA SER A 202 -39.17 -3.67 -17.85
C SER A 202 -39.37 -3.84 -16.33
N GLU A 203 -40.56 -3.52 -15.79
CA GLU A 203 -40.88 -3.70 -14.37
C GLU A 203 -40.99 -5.19 -14.02
N GLU A 204 -41.79 -5.94 -14.79
CA GLU A 204 -42.05 -7.37 -14.62
C GLU A 204 -40.76 -8.18 -14.76
N ARG A 205 -40.00 -7.94 -15.83
CA ARG A 205 -38.65 -8.53 -16.05
C ARG A 205 -37.73 -8.25 -14.87
N GLY A 206 -37.75 -7.03 -14.34
CA GLY A 206 -37.00 -6.65 -13.14
C GLY A 206 -37.43 -7.42 -11.89
N ILE A 207 -38.74 -7.68 -11.71
CA ILE A 207 -39.25 -8.50 -10.60
C ILE A 207 -38.86 -9.96 -10.78
N VAL A 208 -39.00 -10.53 -11.98
CA VAL A 208 -38.58 -11.91 -12.31
C VAL A 208 -37.11 -12.13 -11.98
N LEU A 209 -36.21 -11.26 -12.47
CA LEU A 209 -34.78 -11.35 -12.18
C LEU A 209 -34.48 -11.29 -10.67
N ARG A 210 -35.14 -10.39 -9.93
CA ARG A 210 -35.04 -10.29 -8.46
C ARG A 210 -35.70 -11.44 -7.72
N ALA A 211 -36.59 -12.21 -8.35
CA ALA A 211 -37.18 -13.41 -7.77
C ALA A 211 -36.22 -14.60 -7.92
N ILE A 212 -35.64 -14.81 -9.11
CA ILE A 212 -34.67 -15.88 -9.39
C ILE A 212 -33.43 -15.74 -8.48
N ASP A 213 -32.85 -14.53 -8.38
CA ASP A 213 -31.70 -14.22 -7.49
C ASP A 213 -31.95 -14.57 -6.02
N LYS A 214 -33.22 -14.61 -5.59
CA LYS A 214 -33.62 -14.91 -4.21
C LYS A 214 -33.98 -16.38 -3.97
N LEU A 215 -33.79 -17.28 -4.94
CA LEU A 215 -34.14 -18.71 -4.81
C LEU A 215 -33.58 -19.33 -3.53
N ASP A 216 -32.28 -19.18 -3.27
CA ASP A 216 -31.60 -19.76 -2.10
C ASP A 216 -32.15 -19.27 -0.76
N ARG A 217 -32.74 -18.07 -0.74
CA ARG A 217 -33.29 -17.44 0.47
C ARG A 217 -34.79 -17.71 0.65
N LEU A 218 -35.54 -17.80 -0.45
CA LEU A 218 -37.01 -17.80 -0.42
C LEU A 218 -37.63 -19.17 -0.76
N GLY A 219 -36.86 -20.09 -1.34
CA GLY A 219 -37.35 -21.37 -1.84
C GLY A 219 -38.27 -21.24 -3.05
N LEU A 220 -38.61 -22.38 -3.66
CA LEU A 220 -39.43 -22.43 -4.89
C LEU A 220 -40.79 -21.76 -4.71
N ASP A 221 -41.47 -21.98 -3.58
CA ASP A 221 -42.79 -21.38 -3.31
C ASP A 221 -42.68 -19.86 -3.13
N GLY A 222 -41.61 -19.40 -2.49
CA GLY A 222 -41.35 -17.99 -2.28
C GLY A 222 -40.98 -17.23 -3.55
N VAL A 223 -40.38 -17.92 -4.53
CA VAL A 223 -40.15 -17.41 -5.89
C VAL A 223 -41.44 -17.44 -6.70
N ARG A 224 -42.18 -18.56 -6.71
CA ARG A 224 -43.47 -18.68 -7.43
C ARG A 224 -44.47 -17.60 -6.99
N ALA A 225 -44.53 -17.28 -5.70
CA ALA A 225 -45.33 -16.16 -5.19
C ALA A 225 -44.89 -14.78 -5.73
N LEU A 226 -43.57 -14.53 -5.88
CA LEU A 226 -43.04 -13.31 -6.47
C LEU A 226 -43.18 -13.23 -8.00
N LEU A 227 -43.33 -14.37 -8.69
CA LEU A 227 -43.68 -14.40 -10.10
C LEU A 227 -45.15 -14.02 -10.29
N GLY A 228 -46.04 -14.54 -9.45
CA GLY A 228 -47.47 -14.17 -9.42
C GLY A 228 -47.75 -12.82 -8.74
N GLU A 229 -48.76 -12.77 -7.88
CA GLU A 229 -49.27 -11.52 -7.27
C GLU A 229 -48.29 -10.84 -6.28
N GLY A 230 -47.39 -11.62 -5.67
CA GLY A 230 -46.47 -11.16 -4.63
C GLY A 230 -46.50 -12.01 -3.38
N ARG A 231 -45.80 -11.56 -2.33
CA ARG A 231 -45.77 -12.25 -1.03
C ARG A 231 -45.70 -11.27 0.14
N LYS A 232 -46.29 -11.69 1.26
CA LYS A 232 -46.07 -11.07 2.57
C LYS A 232 -44.91 -11.78 3.28
N ASP A 233 -44.08 -11.04 4.00
CA ASP A 233 -43.00 -11.60 4.83
C ASP A 233 -43.39 -11.75 6.31
N GLU A 234 -42.49 -12.31 7.12
CA GLU A 234 -42.70 -12.53 8.56
C GLU A 234 -42.85 -11.23 9.37
N SER A 235 -42.34 -10.10 8.87
CA SER A 235 -42.53 -8.78 9.48
C SER A 235 -43.89 -8.16 9.13
N GLY A 236 -44.59 -8.74 8.15
CA GLY A 236 -45.86 -8.27 7.64
C GLY A 236 -45.74 -7.30 6.47
N ASP A 237 -44.54 -7.10 5.91
CA ASP A 237 -44.34 -6.28 4.71
C ASP A 237 -44.75 -7.04 3.45
N PHE A 238 -45.33 -6.36 2.46
CA PHE A 238 -45.82 -6.98 1.22
C PHE A 238 -44.98 -6.57 0.02
N THR A 239 -44.31 -7.56 -0.58
CA THR A 239 -43.57 -7.38 -1.84
C THR A 239 -44.49 -7.75 -3.02
N LYS A 240 -44.84 -6.76 -3.85
CA LYS A 240 -45.55 -6.93 -5.13
C LYS A 240 -44.77 -7.90 -6.04
N GLY A 241 -45.49 -8.85 -6.65
CA GLY A 241 -44.93 -9.79 -7.64
C GLY A 241 -45.03 -9.30 -9.08
N ALA A 242 -44.55 -10.11 -10.02
CA ALA A 242 -44.49 -9.77 -11.45
C ALA A 242 -45.86 -9.86 -12.16
N GLY A 243 -46.91 -10.38 -11.51
CA GLY A 243 -48.25 -10.47 -12.07
C GLY A 243 -48.42 -11.55 -13.14
N LEU A 244 -47.50 -12.52 -13.21
CA LEU A 244 -47.52 -13.60 -14.20
C LEU A 244 -48.71 -14.53 -14.00
N SER A 245 -49.29 -15.00 -15.11
CA SER A 245 -50.24 -16.12 -15.06
C SER A 245 -49.54 -17.41 -14.58
N PRO A 246 -50.29 -18.41 -14.08
CA PRO A 246 -49.71 -19.69 -13.68
C PRO A 246 -48.86 -20.33 -14.79
N ASP A 247 -49.33 -20.30 -16.05
CA ASP A 247 -48.61 -20.90 -17.18
C ASP A 247 -47.30 -20.15 -17.48
N GLN A 248 -47.30 -18.82 -17.42
CA GLN A 248 -46.10 -18.00 -17.60
C GLN A 248 -45.09 -18.23 -16.45
N ALA A 249 -45.59 -18.35 -15.22
CA ALA A 249 -44.75 -18.66 -14.06
C ALA A 249 -44.12 -20.05 -14.18
N GLU A 250 -44.84 -21.07 -14.67
CA GLU A 250 -44.27 -22.41 -14.87
C GLU A 250 -43.19 -22.49 -15.96
N VAL A 251 -43.18 -21.60 -16.96
CA VAL A 251 -42.05 -21.47 -17.90
C VAL A 251 -40.78 -21.05 -17.15
N VAL A 252 -40.87 -20.01 -16.31
CA VAL A 252 -39.73 -19.50 -15.51
C VAL A 252 -39.30 -20.51 -14.45
N MET A 253 -40.24 -21.13 -13.72
CA MET A 253 -39.94 -22.18 -12.75
C MET A 253 -39.33 -23.42 -13.42
N GLY A 254 -39.78 -23.76 -14.63
CA GLY A 254 -39.24 -24.83 -15.45
C GLY A 254 -37.78 -24.63 -15.83
N PHE A 255 -37.39 -23.38 -16.13
CA PHE A 255 -35.98 -23.00 -16.35
C PHE A 255 -35.14 -23.14 -15.08
N MET A 256 -35.63 -22.64 -13.94
CA MET A 256 -34.91 -22.78 -12.67
C MET A 256 -34.72 -24.26 -12.26
N ALA A 257 -35.65 -25.14 -12.67
CA ALA A 257 -35.59 -26.59 -12.47
C ALA A 257 -35.01 -27.37 -13.68
N ALA A 258 -34.37 -26.72 -14.66
CA ALA A 258 -33.93 -27.39 -15.89
C ALA A 258 -32.65 -28.23 -15.75
N LYS A 259 -31.88 -28.06 -14.66
CA LYS A 259 -30.66 -28.85 -14.37
C LYS A 259 -30.93 -30.37 -14.40
N ARG A 260 -30.04 -31.13 -15.04
CA ARG A 260 -30.07 -32.61 -15.12
C ARG A 260 -28.72 -33.19 -14.69
N GLY A 261 -28.59 -34.52 -14.73
CA GLY A 261 -27.37 -35.24 -14.32
C GLY A 261 -26.17 -35.05 -15.26
N THR A 262 -26.37 -34.50 -16.47
CA THR A 262 -25.30 -34.18 -17.43
C THR A 262 -25.54 -32.82 -18.08
N GLY A 263 -24.49 -32.22 -18.65
CA GLY A 263 -24.58 -30.99 -19.44
C GLY A 263 -25.55 -31.14 -20.61
N ALA A 264 -25.34 -32.15 -21.47
CA ALA A 264 -26.21 -32.47 -22.60
C ALA A 264 -27.70 -32.63 -22.23
N ALA A 265 -28.02 -33.33 -21.13
CA ALA A 265 -29.42 -33.48 -20.68
C ALA A 265 -30.02 -32.16 -20.15
N THR A 266 -29.19 -31.28 -19.60
CA THR A 266 -29.59 -29.94 -19.16
C THR A 266 -29.85 -29.03 -20.37
N VAL A 267 -28.93 -29.04 -21.34
CA VAL A 267 -29.03 -28.33 -22.63
C VAL A 267 -30.30 -28.74 -23.38
N ALA A 268 -30.59 -30.04 -23.49
CA ALA A 268 -31.82 -30.53 -24.11
C ALA A 268 -33.10 -29.99 -23.43
N ARG A 269 -33.12 -29.93 -22.09
CA ARG A 269 -34.25 -29.33 -21.37
C ARG A 269 -34.34 -27.81 -21.56
N LEU A 270 -33.21 -27.11 -21.67
CA LEU A 270 -33.20 -25.68 -21.97
C LEU A 270 -33.68 -25.40 -23.41
N HIS A 271 -33.37 -26.28 -24.37
CA HIS A 271 -33.90 -26.22 -25.73
C HIS A 271 -35.44 -26.30 -25.76
N GLU A 272 -36.05 -27.19 -24.97
CA GLU A 272 -37.51 -27.30 -24.86
C GLU A 272 -38.16 -26.00 -24.32
N LEU A 273 -37.51 -25.35 -23.35
CA LEU A 273 -38.03 -24.16 -22.66
C LEU A 273 -37.80 -22.87 -23.44
N ALA A 274 -36.69 -22.76 -24.14
CA ALA A 274 -36.30 -21.58 -24.90
C ALA A 274 -36.67 -21.66 -26.40
N GLY A 275 -37.21 -22.80 -26.86
CA GLY A 275 -37.41 -23.09 -28.29
C GLY A 275 -38.37 -22.18 -29.06
N GLY A 276 -39.17 -21.36 -28.36
CA GLY A 276 -39.97 -20.29 -28.98
C GLY A 276 -39.20 -19.00 -29.26
N SER A 277 -37.92 -18.93 -28.90
CA SER A 277 -37.07 -17.73 -29.01
C SER A 277 -35.79 -18.02 -29.82
N ALA A 278 -35.49 -17.15 -30.78
CA ALA A 278 -34.26 -17.26 -31.58
C ALA A 278 -33.00 -17.01 -30.73
N ILE A 279 -33.00 -15.99 -29.87
CA ILE A 279 -31.88 -15.70 -28.95
C ILE A 279 -31.77 -16.78 -27.87
N GLY A 280 -32.89 -17.36 -27.45
CA GLY A 280 -32.94 -18.52 -26.57
C GLY A 280 -32.20 -19.72 -27.15
N LEU A 281 -32.52 -20.09 -28.39
CA LEU A 281 -31.89 -21.19 -29.12
C LEU A 281 -30.40 -20.96 -29.38
N GLU A 282 -29.99 -19.74 -29.74
CA GLU A 282 -28.57 -19.37 -29.86
C GLU A 282 -27.82 -19.60 -28.52
N GLY A 283 -28.41 -19.15 -27.41
CA GLY A 283 -27.83 -19.37 -26.08
C GLY A 283 -27.71 -20.84 -25.67
N VAL A 284 -28.64 -21.69 -26.12
CA VAL A 284 -28.62 -23.14 -25.88
C VAL A 284 -27.50 -23.80 -26.67
N GLN A 285 -27.32 -23.44 -27.95
CA GLN A 285 -26.23 -23.92 -28.80
C GLN A 285 -24.85 -23.51 -28.25
N GLU A 286 -24.74 -22.30 -27.72
CA GLU A 286 -23.52 -21.85 -27.02
C GLU A 286 -23.21 -22.69 -25.78
N LEU A 287 -24.22 -23.08 -24.98
CA LEU A 287 -24.03 -23.96 -23.82
C LEU A 287 -23.71 -25.41 -24.22
N GLU A 288 -24.28 -25.90 -25.33
CA GLU A 288 -23.96 -27.21 -25.90
C GLU A 288 -22.48 -27.29 -26.28
N MET A 289 -21.99 -26.32 -27.07
CA MET A 289 -20.59 -26.24 -27.48
C MET A 289 -19.64 -26.07 -26.28
N ILE A 290 -20.02 -25.32 -25.25
CA ILE A 290 -19.22 -25.23 -24.01
C ILE A 290 -19.16 -26.60 -23.31
N SER A 291 -20.27 -27.34 -23.20
CA SER A 291 -20.28 -28.68 -22.60
C SER A 291 -19.36 -29.63 -23.37
N GLU A 292 -19.46 -29.68 -24.70
CA GLU A 292 -18.63 -30.53 -25.55
C GLU A 292 -17.13 -30.22 -25.42
N ILE A 293 -16.75 -28.94 -25.41
CA ILE A 293 -15.35 -28.50 -25.28
C ILE A 293 -14.78 -28.84 -23.88
N LEU A 294 -15.60 -28.77 -22.83
CA LEU A 294 -15.20 -29.12 -21.47
C LEU A 294 -15.09 -30.65 -21.28
N ASP A 295 -16.06 -31.41 -21.79
CA ASP A 295 -16.06 -32.87 -21.77
C ASP A 295 -14.86 -33.43 -22.55
N ALA A 296 -14.55 -32.88 -23.73
CA ALA A 296 -13.39 -33.27 -24.54
C ALA A 296 -12.03 -33.01 -23.86
N GLN A 297 -11.98 -32.06 -22.91
CA GLN A 297 -10.81 -31.77 -22.09
C GLN A 297 -10.79 -32.51 -20.75
N GLY A 298 -11.84 -33.29 -20.43
CA GLY A 298 -11.96 -34.02 -19.16
C GLY A 298 -12.41 -33.18 -17.96
N TYR A 299 -13.10 -32.06 -18.19
CA TYR A 299 -13.73 -31.26 -17.13
C TYR A 299 -15.18 -31.72 -16.89
N GLY A 300 -15.32 -32.85 -16.18
CA GLY A 300 -16.61 -33.46 -15.89
C GLY A 300 -17.47 -32.74 -14.83
N PRO A 301 -18.66 -33.28 -14.53
CA PRO A 301 -19.64 -32.71 -13.61
C PRO A 301 -19.21 -32.68 -12.13
N ASP A 302 -18.08 -33.29 -11.79
CA ASP A 302 -17.40 -33.16 -10.48
C ASP A 302 -16.58 -31.86 -10.35
N ARG A 303 -16.41 -31.11 -11.45
CA ARG A 303 -15.66 -29.86 -11.55
C ARG A 303 -16.50 -28.73 -12.13
N ILE A 304 -17.21 -28.98 -13.24
CA ILE A 304 -17.96 -27.96 -14.00
C ILE A 304 -19.33 -28.50 -14.42
N VAL A 305 -20.40 -27.72 -14.22
CA VAL A 305 -21.78 -28.09 -14.61
C VAL A 305 -22.51 -26.93 -15.29
N ILE A 306 -23.35 -27.26 -16.27
CA ILE A 306 -24.37 -26.33 -16.77
C ILE A 306 -25.46 -26.22 -15.70
N ASP A 307 -25.73 -25.01 -15.22
CA ASP A 307 -26.69 -24.75 -14.15
C ASP A 307 -27.51 -23.47 -14.39
N PRO A 308 -28.79 -23.59 -14.77
CA PRO A 308 -29.64 -22.44 -15.12
C PRO A 308 -29.94 -21.51 -13.93
N SER A 309 -29.67 -21.93 -12.69
CA SER A 309 -29.89 -21.07 -11.51
C SER A 309 -28.89 -19.90 -11.43
N VAL A 310 -27.79 -19.92 -12.19
CA VAL A 310 -26.78 -18.85 -12.16
C VAL A 310 -27.28 -17.62 -12.94
N VAL A 311 -27.70 -16.59 -12.22
CA VAL A 311 -28.20 -15.32 -12.78
C VAL A 311 -27.45 -14.10 -12.25
N ARG A 312 -26.13 -14.06 -12.47
CA ARG A 312 -25.19 -13.02 -12.00
C ARG A 312 -25.71 -11.59 -12.17
N GLY A 313 -25.52 -10.77 -11.12
CA GLY A 313 -26.11 -9.44 -10.96
C GLY A 313 -25.37 -8.24 -11.57
N LEU A 314 -24.48 -8.44 -12.54
CA LEU A 314 -23.86 -7.33 -13.29
C LEU A 314 -24.53 -7.20 -14.66
N GLY A 315 -25.11 -6.03 -14.93
CA GLY A 315 -25.94 -5.77 -16.12
C GLY A 315 -25.19 -5.72 -17.45
N TYR A 316 -23.88 -5.95 -17.46
CA TYR A 316 -23.04 -5.87 -18.66
C TYR A 316 -22.77 -7.23 -19.35
N TYR A 317 -23.21 -8.36 -18.78
CA TYR A 317 -23.00 -9.67 -19.40
C TYR A 317 -23.95 -9.92 -20.58
N THR A 318 -23.38 -10.33 -21.72
CA THR A 318 -24.06 -10.47 -23.03
C THR A 318 -24.26 -11.92 -23.48
N GLY A 319 -23.58 -12.90 -22.85
CA GLY A 319 -23.61 -14.31 -23.25
C GLY A 319 -23.41 -15.26 -22.06
N PRO A 320 -22.47 -16.23 -22.16
CA PRO A 320 -22.12 -17.12 -21.05
C PRO A 320 -21.78 -16.36 -19.76
N VAL A 321 -22.18 -16.93 -18.62
CA VAL A 321 -21.86 -16.46 -17.27
C VAL A 321 -21.44 -17.65 -16.41
N PHE A 322 -20.51 -17.44 -15.50
CA PHE A 322 -19.96 -18.52 -14.67
C PHE A 322 -19.69 -18.10 -13.23
N GLU A 323 -19.84 -19.07 -12.33
CA GLU A 323 -19.76 -18.87 -10.89
C GLU A 323 -19.15 -20.10 -10.21
N ALA A 324 -18.09 -19.91 -9.41
CA ALA A 324 -17.50 -20.98 -8.61
C ALA A 324 -17.93 -20.89 -7.14
N GLU A 325 -18.47 -21.99 -6.65
CA GLU A 325 -18.89 -22.17 -5.26
C GLU A 325 -18.03 -23.25 -4.56
N LEU A 326 -17.96 -23.16 -3.23
CA LEU A 326 -17.34 -24.19 -2.40
C LEU A 326 -18.44 -25.13 -1.89
N THR A 327 -18.27 -26.42 -2.08
CA THR A 327 -19.30 -27.44 -1.77
C THR A 327 -19.21 -27.98 -0.34
N PHE A 328 -18.10 -27.71 0.37
CA PHE A 328 -17.89 -28.18 1.73
C PHE A 328 -18.52 -27.27 2.79
N GLU A 329 -19.01 -27.88 3.86
CA GLU A 329 -19.53 -27.13 5.00
C GLU A 329 -18.40 -26.43 5.76
N ILE A 330 -18.61 -25.14 6.05
CA ILE A 330 -17.77 -24.36 6.95
C ILE A 330 -18.60 -24.03 8.18
N LEU A 331 -18.06 -24.29 9.37
CA LEU A 331 -18.69 -23.92 10.64
C LEU A 331 -18.07 -22.62 11.17
N ASP A 332 -18.88 -21.80 11.85
CA ASP A 332 -18.37 -20.68 12.64
C ASP A 332 -17.82 -21.14 14.01
N GLU A 333 -17.25 -20.21 14.78
CA GLU A 333 -16.73 -20.45 16.14
C GLU A 333 -17.77 -21.02 17.13
N LYS A 334 -19.06 -21.04 16.75
CA LYS A 334 -20.18 -21.55 17.54
C LYS A 334 -20.80 -22.82 16.93
N GLY A 335 -20.12 -23.44 15.96
CA GLY A 335 -20.56 -24.68 15.31
C GLY A 335 -21.72 -24.51 14.31
N ARG A 336 -22.06 -23.27 13.92
CA ARG A 336 -23.18 -23.00 13.00
C ARG A 336 -22.68 -22.99 11.56
N LYS A 337 -23.45 -23.55 10.62
CA LYS A 337 -23.12 -23.53 9.19
C LYS A 337 -23.02 -22.09 8.69
N ARG A 338 -21.88 -21.75 8.09
CA ARG A 338 -21.57 -20.45 7.49
C ARG A 338 -21.50 -20.62 5.98
N GLN A 339 -22.55 -20.20 5.27
CA GLN A 339 -22.52 -20.13 3.82
C GLN A 339 -21.47 -19.12 3.35
N PHE A 340 -20.49 -19.61 2.60
CA PHE A 340 -19.72 -18.80 1.68
C PHE A 340 -20.37 -18.99 0.31
N GLY A 341 -21.15 -18.01 -0.15
CA GLY A 341 -21.48 -17.89 -1.58
C GLY A 341 -20.22 -17.71 -2.43
N SER A 342 -20.37 -17.56 -3.74
CA SER A 342 -19.28 -17.64 -4.72
C SER A 342 -17.93 -17.01 -4.33
N VAL A 343 -16.88 -17.79 -4.59
CA VAL A 343 -15.47 -17.37 -4.41
C VAL A 343 -14.85 -16.83 -5.70
N ALA A 344 -15.44 -17.13 -6.85
CA ALA A 344 -15.07 -16.57 -8.13
C ALA A 344 -16.27 -16.50 -9.08
N GLY A 345 -16.22 -15.61 -10.07
CA GLY A 345 -17.21 -15.62 -11.15
C GLY A 345 -16.92 -14.57 -12.20
N GLY A 346 -17.61 -14.70 -13.33
CA GLY A 346 -17.40 -13.89 -14.52
C GLY A 346 -18.43 -14.17 -15.61
N GLY A 347 -18.04 -13.91 -16.84
CA GLY A 347 -18.87 -14.12 -18.04
C GLY A 347 -18.37 -13.37 -19.26
N ARG A 348 -19.14 -13.42 -20.33
CA ARG A 348 -18.96 -12.70 -21.60
C ARG A 348 -19.60 -11.31 -21.57
N TYR A 349 -18.88 -10.28 -22.02
CA TYR A 349 -19.25 -8.86 -21.89
C TYR A 349 -18.85 -8.02 -23.14
N ASP A 350 -19.33 -8.40 -24.32
CA ASP A 350 -18.80 -7.92 -25.61
C ASP A 350 -18.91 -6.39 -25.85
N ASP A 351 -19.80 -5.70 -25.14
CA ASP A 351 -20.06 -4.26 -25.30
C ASP A 351 -19.25 -3.35 -24.35
N LEU A 352 -18.43 -3.86 -23.43
CA LEU A 352 -17.74 -2.99 -22.45
C LEU A 352 -16.68 -2.06 -23.07
N VAL A 353 -16.08 -2.45 -24.20
CA VAL A 353 -15.11 -1.63 -24.97
C VAL A 353 -15.82 -0.62 -25.89
N LYS A 354 -17.04 -0.94 -26.33
CA LYS A 354 -17.84 -0.15 -27.30
C LYS A 354 -18.07 1.30 -26.87
N ARG A 355 -18.12 1.56 -25.56
CA ARG A 355 -18.21 2.92 -25.01
C ARG A 355 -17.04 3.84 -25.36
N PHE A 356 -15.86 3.28 -25.66
CA PHE A 356 -14.67 4.04 -26.05
C PHE A 356 -14.44 4.07 -27.58
N THR A 357 -14.85 3.03 -28.29
CA THR A 357 -14.52 2.83 -29.72
C THR A 357 -15.71 2.96 -30.66
N GLY A 358 -16.94 2.96 -30.15
CA GLY A 358 -18.18 2.79 -30.91
C GLY A 358 -18.41 1.36 -31.44
N GLN A 359 -17.46 0.44 -31.24
CA GLN A 359 -17.48 -0.91 -31.80
C GLN A 359 -17.54 -1.96 -30.69
N SER A 360 -18.43 -2.95 -30.83
CA SER A 360 -18.45 -4.11 -29.93
C SER A 360 -17.15 -4.90 -30.11
N VAL A 361 -16.49 -5.28 -29.01
CA VAL A 361 -15.23 -6.03 -29.01
C VAL A 361 -15.42 -7.23 -28.09
N PRO A 362 -15.66 -8.44 -28.64
CA PRO A 362 -16.03 -9.58 -27.84
C PRO A 362 -15.03 -9.92 -26.77
N ALA A 363 -15.49 -10.14 -25.54
CA ALA A 363 -14.62 -10.33 -24.38
C ALA A 363 -15.26 -11.26 -23.34
N THR A 364 -14.44 -12.10 -22.71
CA THR A 364 -14.88 -12.99 -21.61
C THR A 364 -13.77 -13.16 -20.58
N GLY A 365 -14.14 -13.33 -19.32
CA GLY A 365 -13.17 -13.50 -18.24
C GLY A 365 -13.77 -13.68 -16.86
N VAL A 366 -12.90 -14.04 -15.91
CA VAL A 366 -13.23 -14.43 -14.55
C VAL A 366 -12.53 -13.54 -13.52
N SER A 367 -13.18 -13.30 -12.39
CA SER A 367 -12.58 -12.69 -11.21
C SER A 367 -12.64 -13.63 -10.00
N ILE A 368 -11.51 -13.79 -9.30
CA ILE A 368 -11.40 -14.52 -8.03
C ILE A 368 -11.37 -13.54 -6.86
N GLY A 369 -12.25 -13.74 -5.87
CA GLY A 369 -12.29 -12.98 -4.62
C GLY A 369 -11.27 -13.51 -3.62
N VAL A 370 -10.02 -13.05 -3.72
CA VAL A 370 -8.85 -13.57 -2.99
C VAL A 370 -9.07 -13.61 -1.47
N ASP A 371 -9.57 -12.53 -0.88
CA ASP A 371 -9.87 -12.45 0.56
C ASP A 371 -10.92 -13.48 1.02
N ARG A 372 -11.92 -13.75 0.18
CA ARG A 372 -12.99 -14.71 0.46
C ARG A 372 -12.48 -16.15 0.40
N LEU A 373 -11.66 -16.43 -0.62
CA LEU A 373 -11.03 -17.72 -0.86
C LEU A 373 -10.04 -18.08 0.26
N LEU A 374 -9.20 -17.13 0.67
CA LEU A 374 -8.24 -17.29 1.76
C LEU A 374 -8.96 -17.57 3.10
N ALA A 375 -10.04 -16.83 3.40
CA ALA A 375 -10.83 -17.05 4.61
C ALA A 375 -11.49 -18.44 4.64
N ALA A 376 -11.93 -18.97 3.51
CA ALA A 376 -12.49 -20.32 3.42
C ALA A 376 -11.42 -21.42 3.62
N LEU A 377 -10.23 -21.26 3.03
CA LEU A 377 -9.11 -22.19 3.24
C LEU A 377 -8.60 -22.17 4.69
N GLN A 378 -8.53 -21.00 5.32
CA GLN A 378 -8.21 -20.86 6.75
C GLN A 378 -9.22 -21.62 7.63
N ALA A 379 -10.52 -21.46 7.38
CA ALA A 379 -11.57 -22.12 8.16
C ALA A 379 -11.54 -23.66 8.06
N LYS A 380 -10.99 -24.23 6.97
CA LYS A 380 -10.79 -25.68 6.79
C LYS A 380 -9.44 -26.19 7.30
N GLY A 381 -8.61 -25.32 7.92
CA GLY A 381 -7.25 -25.68 8.33
C GLY A 381 -6.30 -25.97 7.16
N ARG A 382 -6.63 -25.50 5.95
CA ARG A 382 -5.88 -25.74 4.70
C ARG A 382 -5.01 -24.57 4.26
N ALA A 383 -5.14 -23.40 4.89
CA ALA A 383 -4.13 -22.37 4.77
C ALA A 383 -2.79 -22.91 5.29
N GLY A 384 -1.72 -22.77 4.50
CA GLY A 384 -0.40 -23.30 4.82
C GLY A 384 0.08 -22.87 6.21
N SER A 385 0.85 -23.74 6.87
CA SER A 385 1.38 -23.46 8.21
C SER A 385 2.13 -22.12 8.23
N ALA A 386 1.89 -21.33 9.29
CA ALA A 386 2.56 -20.05 9.47
C ALA A 386 4.08 -20.26 9.37
N SER A 387 4.74 -19.47 8.50
CA SER A 387 6.19 -19.57 8.33
C SER A 387 6.88 -19.37 9.69
N PRO A 388 7.82 -20.25 10.09
CA PRO A 388 8.47 -20.14 11.38
C PRO A 388 9.19 -18.79 11.51
N GLY A 389 9.21 -18.28 12.74
CA GLY A 389 9.89 -17.03 13.08
C GLY A 389 11.40 -17.07 12.75
N PRO A 390 12.07 -15.92 12.82
CA PRO A 390 13.52 -15.88 12.71
C PRO A 390 14.16 -16.63 13.89
N VAL A 391 15.31 -17.27 13.66
CA VAL A 391 16.20 -17.76 14.71
C VAL A 391 16.71 -16.56 15.52
N VAL A 392 16.49 -16.56 16.84
CA VAL A 392 16.89 -15.44 17.70
C VAL A 392 18.24 -15.72 18.37
N VAL A 393 19.23 -14.88 18.08
CA VAL A 393 20.51 -14.85 18.78
C VAL A 393 20.34 -14.01 20.05
N THR A 394 20.49 -14.65 21.21
CA THR A 394 20.42 -14.00 22.52
C THR A 394 21.73 -13.30 22.87
N VAL A 395 21.63 -12.17 23.58
CA VAL A 395 22.75 -11.35 24.03
C VAL A 395 23.05 -11.69 25.49
N MET A 396 24.12 -12.44 25.73
CA MET A 396 24.54 -12.82 27.08
C MET A 396 25.49 -11.78 27.71
N ASP A 397 26.18 -11.01 26.87
CA ASP A 397 27.18 -10.01 27.26
C ASP A 397 27.09 -8.79 26.31
N ARG A 398 26.96 -7.58 26.84
CA ARG A 398 26.75 -6.38 26.01
C ARG A 398 27.96 -6.05 25.15
N ASP A 399 29.16 -6.30 25.67
CA ASP A 399 30.41 -5.90 25.03
C ASP A 399 30.74 -6.81 23.82
N ARG A 400 29.99 -7.92 23.70
CA ARG A 400 30.10 -8.91 22.63
C ARG A 400 29.02 -8.80 21.56
N MET A 401 28.34 -7.65 21.47
CA MET A 401 27.30 -7.39 20.46
C MET A 401 27.77 -7.66 19.02
N ALA A 402 29.03 -7.34 18.70
CA ALA A 402 29.64 -7.62 17.40
C ALA A 402 29.65 -9.13 17.06
N ASP A 403 29.94 -10.00 18.04
CA ASP A 403 29.94 -11.45 17.84
C ASP A 403 28.54 -11.98 17.54
N TYR A 404 27.52 -11.50 18.26
CA TYR A 404 26.13 -11.91 18.06
C TYR A 404 25.58 -11.45 16.71
N LEU A 405 25.89 -10.22 16.29
CA LEU A 405 25.56 -9.72 14.97
C LEU A 405 26.30 -10.51 13.87
N ALA A 406 27.56 -10.90 14.10
CA ALA A 406 28.29 -11.76 13.18
C ALA A 406 27.69 -13.18 13.08
N MET A 407 27.17 -13.74 14.17
CA MET A 407 26.42 -15.01 14.17
C MET A 407 25.10 -14.91 13.40
N ALA A 408 24.30 -13.86 13.63
CA ALA A 408 23.09 -13.62 12.86
C ALA A 408 23.41 -13.39 11.36
N GLY A 409 24.52 -12.72 11.06
CA GLY A 409 25.03 -12.54 9.70
C GLY A 409 25.44 -13.85 9.01
N ASP A 410 26.03 -14.81 9.73
CA ASP A 410 26.31 -16.16 9.18
C ASP A 410 25.03 -16.94 8.88
N LEU A 411 24.06 -16.92 9.80
CA LEU A 411 22.76 -17.56 9.59
C LEU A 411 22.06 -16.98 8.35
N ARG A 412 22.03 -15.65 8.20
CA ARG A 412 21.47 -14.97 7.03
C ARG A 412 22.21 -15.32 5.74
N ARG A 413 23.54 -15.40 5.76
CA ARG A 413 24.35 -15.87 4.59
C ARG A 413 24.04 -17.31 4.19
N ALA A 414 23.59 -18.14 5.13
CA ALA A 414 23.11 -19.50 4.89
C ALA A 414 21.62 -19.57 4.51
N GLY A 415 20.95 -18.44 4.24
CA GLY A 415 19.52 -18.37 3.92
C GLY A 415 18.58 -18.51 5.12
N ILE A 416 19.10 -18.56 6.34
CA ILE A 416 18.31 -18.70 7.57
C ILE A 416 17.87 -17.32 8.05
N ARG A 417 16.55 -17.12 8.18
CA ARG A 417 15.98 -15.92 8.83
C ARG A 417 16.50 -15.86 10.27
N ALA A 418 17.25 -14.83 10.62
CA ALA A 418 17.83 -14.69 11.96
C ALA A 418 17.92 -13.21 12.42
N GLU A 419 17.75 -12.98 13.72
CA GLU A 419 17.85 -11.65 14.35
C GLU A 419 18.57 -11.75 15.70
N VAL A 420 19.21 -10.66 16.13
CA VAL A 420 19.78 -10.54 17.49
C VAL A 420 18.73 -9.89 18.39
N TYR A 421 18.60 -10.32 19.64
CA TYR A 421 17.77 -9.64 20.61
C TYR A 421 18.36 -8.27 20.99
N LEU A 422 17.70 -7.18 20.61
CA LEU A 422 18.14 -5.80 20.88
C LEU A 422 17.32 -5.08 21.99
N GLY A 423 16.40 -5.78 22.66
CA GLY A 423 15.76 -5.25 23.87
C GLY A 423 16.70 -5.30 25.08
N ASN A 424 16.22 -4.97 26.28
CA ASN A 424 17.06 -4.94 27.48
C ASN A 424 17.67 -6.34 27.82
N PRO A 425 18.97 -6.57 27.62
CA PRO A 425 19.57 -7.89 27.74
C PRO A 425 19.74 -8.37 29.19
N LYS A 426 19.58 -7.49 30.19
CA LYS A 426 19.75 -7.80 31.63
C LYS A 426 18.87 -8.96 32.12
N ASN A 427 17.79 -9.29 31.42
CA ASN A 427 16.92 -10.41 31.74
C ASN A 427 16.89 -11.41 30.57
N PHE A 428 17.68 -12.48 30.68
CA PHE A 428 17.72 -13.56 29.70
C PHE A 428 16.34 -14.20 29.44
N GLY A 429 15.50 -14.32 30.48
CA GLY A 429 14.13 -14.83 30.35
C GLY A 429 13.23 -13.96 29.46
N ASN A 430 13.46 -12.65 29.41
CA ASN A 430 12.74 -11.75 28.49
C ASN A 430 13.19 -11.94 27.04
N GLN A 431 14.44 -12.35 26.79
CA GLN A 431 14.93 -12.68 25.45
C GLN A 431 14.28 -13.97 24.92
N LEU A 432 14.10 -14.97 25.79
CA LEU A 432 13.37 -16.19 25.47
C LEU A 432 11.87 -15.92 25.24
N LYS A 433 11.23 -15.10 26.09
CA LYS A 433 9.84 -14.64 25.88
C LYS A 433 9.67 -13.84 24.57
N TYR A 434 10.70 -13.10 24.15
CA TYR A 434 10.71 -12.44 22.85
C TYR A 434 10.80 -13.46 21.72
N ALA A 435 11.75 -14.41 21.78
CA ALA A 435 11.89 -15.45 20.76
C ALA A 435 10.61 -16.29 20.60
N ASP A 436 9.98 -16.66 21.71
CA ASP A 436 8.67 -17.31 21.77
C ASP A 436 7.58 -16.47 21.08
N LYS A 437 7.39 -15.20 21.47
CA LYS A 437 6.45 -14.27 20.81
C LYS A 437 6.75 -14.00 19.33
N ARG A 438 7.99 -14.20 18.88
CA ARG A 438 8.39 -14.09 17.47
C ARG A 438 8.13 -15.38 16.67
N GLY A 439 7.66 -16.45 17.31
CA GLY A 439 7.50 -17.76 16.71
C GLY A 439 8.84 -18.41 16.34
N SER A 440 9.93 -18.01 17.00
CA SER A 440 11.29 -18.47 16.69
C SER A 440 11.41 -19.98 16.87
N PRO A 441 11.96 -20.74 15.89
CA PRO A 441 12.15 -22.18 16.04
C PRO A 441 13.31 -22.50 17.01
N VAL A 442 14.35 -21.66 17.04
CA VAL A 442 15.58 -21.89 17.80
C VAL A 442 16.09 -20.57 18.38
N ALA A 443 16.50 -20.58 19.65
CA ALA A 443 17.32 -19.52 20.24
C ALA A 443 18.81 -19.94 20.27
N VAL A 444 19.69 -19.07 19.78
CA VAL A 444 21.15 -19.24 19.83
C VAL A 444 21.70 -18.51 21.04
N ILE A 445 22.45 -19.21 21.88
CA ILE A 445 22.96 -18.73 23.16
C ILE A 445 24.48 -18.92 23.19
N GLN A 446 25.22 -17.87 23.53
CA GLN A 446 26.67 -17.94 23.71
C GLN A 446 27.14 -16.99 24.83
N GLY A 447 27.40 -17.54 26.02
CA GLY A 447 28.08 -16.83 27.11
C GLY A 447 29.59 -16.78 26.92
N GLY A 448 30.31 -16.30 27.93
CA GLY A 448 31.78 -16.28 27.94
C GLY A 448 32.40 -17.67 27.78
N ASP A 449 31.89 -18.66 28.51
CA ASP A 449 32.37 -20.04 28.44
C ASP A 449 32.15 -20.71 27.08
N GLU A 450 31.00 -20.49 26.43
CA GLU A 450 30.76 -20.98 25.07
C GLU A 450 31.69 -20.32 24.06
N ALA A 451 31.93 -19.01 24.20
CA ALA A 451 32.78 -18.22 23.32
C ALA A 451 34.26 -18.58 23.42
N GLY A 452 34.79 -18.72 24.64
CA GLY A 452 36.17 -19.18 24.88
C GLY A 452 36.44 -20.59 24.33
N ARG A 453 35.39 -21.39 24.10
CA ARG A 453 35.45 -22.71 23.46
C ARG A 453 35.11 -22.70 21.96
N GLY A 454 34.78 -21.55 21.37
CA GLY A 454 34.36 -21.45 19.96
C GLY A 454 33.03 -22.16 19.65
N THR A 455 32.18 -22.38 20.66
CA THR A 455 30.92 -23.13 20.57
C THR A 455 29.70 -22.23 20.71
N VAL A 456 28.51 -22.72 20.36
CA VAL A 456 27.22 -22.10 20.71
C VAL A 456 26.28 -23.17 21.28
N VAL A 457 25.32 -22.73 22.10
CA VAL A 457 24.20 -23.55 22.57
C VAL A 457 22.97 -23.21 21.72
N LEU A 458 22.36 -24.24 21.13
CA LEU A 458 21.09 -24.13 20.42
C LEU A 458 19.96 -24.63 21.32
N LYS A 459 18.99 -23.76 21.61
CA LYS A 459 17.77 -24.10 22.34
C LYS A 459 16.60 -24.17 21.37
N ASP A 460 16.12 -25.39 21.14
CA ASP A 460 14.91 -25.66 20.36
C ASP A 460 13.68 -25.20 21.15
N LEU A 461 12.92 -24.27 20.57
CA LEU A 461 11.73 -23.69 21.19
C LEU A 461 10.46 -24.45 20.80
N ILE A 462 10.43 -25.10 19.63
CA ILE A 462 9.30 -25.94 19.19
C ILE A 462 9.21 -27.20 20.05
N LEU A 463 10.35 -27.87 20.26
CA LEU A 463 10.45 -29.00 21.17
C LEU A 463 10.18 -28.57 22.62
N GLY A 464 10.65 -27.39 23.03
CA GLY A 464 10.38 -26.81 24.34
C GLY A 464 8.88 -26.62 24.61
N ALA A 465 8.14 -26.06 23.64
CA ALA A 465 6.69 -25.88 23.74
C ALA A 465 5.94 -27.22 23.82
N ARG A 466 6.23 -28.16 22.92
CA ARG A 466 5.60 -29.50 22.91
C ARG A 466 5.80 -30.29 24.20
N ILE A 467 6.96 -30.13 24.86
CA ILE A 467 7.21 -30.77 26.15
C ILE A 467 6.44 -30.06 27.28
N ALA A 468 6.29 -28.73 27.22
CA ALA A 468 5.53 -27.97 28.21
C ALA A 468 4.01 -28.26 28.18
N GLU A 469 3.45 -28.66 27.05
CA GLU A 469 2.05 -29.08 26.91
C GLU A 469 1.73 -30.43 27.60
N GLY A 470 2.74 -31.21 28.03
CA GLY A 470 2.53 -32.58 28.52
C GLY A 470 3.36 -33.02 29.74
N ALA A 471 4.12 -32.14 30.40
CA ALA A 471 5.03 -32.50 31.48
C ALA A 471 4.66 -31.91 32.86
N SER A 472 4.89 -32.69 33.91
CA SER A 472 4.79 -32.20 35.30
C SER A 472 6.03 -31.38 35.72
N LEU A 473 5.88 -30.53 36.75
CA LEU A 473 6.94 -29.61 37.22
C LEU A 473 8.25 -30.33 37.63
N GLU A 474 8.15 -31.59 38.07
CA GLU A 474 9.31 -32.39 38.49
C GLU A 474 10.02 -33.08 37.30
N GLU A 475 9.30 -33.49 36.25
CA GLU A 475 9.91 -34.00 35.02
C GLU A 475 10.71 -32.92 34.29
N TRP A 476 10.28 -31.66 34.38
CA TRP A 476 10.94 -30.50 33.77
C TRP A 476 12.38 -30.28 34.29
N LYS A 477 12.65 -30.61 35.55
CA LYS A 477 13.98 -30.44 36.18
C LYS A 477 14.97 -31.54 35.83
N ALA A 478 14.50 -32.68 35.31
CA ALA A 478 15.27 -33.92 35.26
C ALA A 478 16.01 -34.21 33.93
N ARG A 479 15.90 -33.34 32.90
CA ARG A 479 16.46 -33.61 31.56
C ARG A 479 17.19 -32.41 30.93
N PRO A 480 18.36 -32.60 30.29
CA PRO A 480 19.16 -31.51 29.71
C PRO A 480 18.74 -31.14 28.27
N PRO A 481 18.44 -29.86 27.97
CA PRO A 481 18.09 -29.41 26.63
C PRO A 481 19.25 -28.64 25.95
N SER A 482 20.20 -29.36 25.32
CA SER A 482 21.12 -28.72 24.34
C SER A 482 21.84 -29.73 23.43
N ARG A 483 22.12 -29.32 22.19
CA ARG A 483 23.19 -29.87 21.34
C ARG A 483 24.18 -28.76 21.01
N ARG A 484 25.47 -29.10 20.93
CA ARG A 484 26.59 -28.18 20.60
C ARG A 484 27.13 -28.50 19.20
N SER A 485 27.60 -27.48 18.47
CA SER A 485 28.11 -27.62 17.10
C SER A 485 29.24 -26.62 16.79
N PRO A 486 30.25 -26.96 15.95
CA PRO A 486 31.33 -26.06 15.53
C PRO A 486 31.00 -25.24 14.25
N ARG A 487 31.78 -24.18 13.99
CA ARG A 487 31.58 -23.17 12.92
C ARG A 487 32.60 -23.34 11.77
N ARG A 488 32.21 -23.07 10.51
CA ARG A 488 33.09 -23.03 9.30
C ARG A 488 32.65 -21.91 8.35
N SER A 489 33.56 -21.37 7.53
CA SER A 489 33.33 -20.21 6.63
C SER A 489 33.97 -20.36 5.24
N GLY A 490 33.48 -19.62 4.24
CA GLY A 490 34.02 -19.55 2.87
C GLY A 490 33.37 -18.44 2.02
N ARG A 491 34.07 -17.93 0.99
CA ARG A 491 33.62 -16.84 0.07
C ARG A 491 34.17 -17.05 -1.36
N ARG A 492 33.49 -16.51 -2.38
CA ARG A 492 33.98 -16.25 -3.77
C ARG A 492 33.31 -14.98 -4.37
N ARG A 493 33.84 -14.46 -5.49
CA ARG A 493 33.40 -13.26 -6.24
C ARG A 493 33.02 -13.61 -7.72
N PRO A 494 32.19 -12.80 -8.41
CA PRO A 494 32.02 -12.77 -9.89
C PRO A 494 32.52 -11.45 -10.55
N GLY A 495 32.35 -11.28 -11.88
CA GLY A 495 32.79 -10.13 -12.70
C GLY A 495 31.93 -9.85 -13.96
N ASP A 496 32.37 -8.90 -14.82
CA ASP A 496 31.58 -7.95 -15.65
C ASP A 496 30.90 -8.36 -16.99
N ALA A 497 29.83 -7.61 -17.33
CA ALA A 497 29.36 -7.11 -18.65
C ALA A 497 28.23 -6.04 -18.43
N GLY A 498 27.86 -5.11 -19.32
CA GLY A 498 28.36 -4.73 -20.66
C GLY A 498 27.27 -4.08 -21.58
N ALA A 499 27.39 -2.78 -21.94
CA ALA A 499 26.28 -1.83 -22.17
C ALA A 499 25.51 -1.77 -23.53
N GLY A 500 24.24 -1.31 -23.48
CA GLY A 500 23.29 -1.04 -24.59
C GLY A 500 22.33 0.16 -24.35
N LEU A 501 21.59 0.60 -25.38
CA LEU A 501 20.91 1.93 -25.39
C LEU A 501 19.47 1.99 -24.83
N MET A 502 19.27 2.93 -23.90
CA MET A 502 18.05 3.47 -23.28
C MET A 502 16.65 3.15 -23.88
N SER A 503 15.83 2.50 -23.06
CA SER A 503 14.37 2.75 -22.97
C SER A 503 14.02 3.27 -21.55
N VAL A 504 12.84 3.89 -21.37
CA VAL A 504 12.35 4.21 -20.02
C VAL A 504 11.72 2.94 -19.44
N PRO A 505 12.18 2.42 -18.28
CA PRO A 505 11.68 1.17 -17.73
C PRO A 505 10.19 1.25 -17.40
N GLY A 506 9.46 0.16 -17.70
CA GLY A 506 8.07 0.01 -17.33
C GLY A 506 7.89 -0.10 -15.80
N LYS A 507 6.66 0.16 -15.32
CA LYS A 507 6.32 -0.03 -13.89
C LYS A 507 6.70 -1.43 -13.38
N ALA A 508 6.65 -2.45 -14.23
CA ALA A 508 7.06 -3.82 -13.90
C ALA A 508 8.56 -3.95 -13.54
N GLU A 509 9.46 -3.29 -14.26
CA GLU A 509 10.91 -3.35 -14.04
C GLU A 509 11.31 -2.52 -12.82
N ALA A 510 10.69 -1.34 -12.65
CA ALA A 510 10.78 -0.56 -11.43
C ALA A 510 10.30 -1.38 -10.21
N ARG A 511 9.22 -2.16 -10.37
CA ARG A 511 8.68 -3.03 -9.31
C ARG A 511 9.61 -4.20 -8.99
N ALA A 512 10.13 -4.89 -10.00
CA ALA A 512 11.10 -5.98 -9.80
C ALA A 512 12.34 -5.47 -9.05
N THR A 513 12.87 -4.32 -9.46
CA THR A 513 14.02 -3.66 -8.82
C THR A 513 13.70 -3.23 -7.38
N GLY A 514 12.51 -2.70 -7.13
CA GLY A 514 12.03 -2.37 -5.79
C GLY A 514 11.94 -3.59 -4.88
N GLN A 515 11.47 -4.72 -5.41
CA GLN A 515 11.43 -6.00 -4.69
C GLN A 515 12.83 -6.55 -4.36
N ARG A 516 13.82 -6.41 -5.27
CA ARG A 516 15.22 -6.78 -4.99
C ARG A 516 15.80 -5.96 -3.84
N LEU A 517 15.65 -4.63 -3.89
CA LEU A 517 16.11 -3.71 -2.85
C LEU A 517 15.42 -3.96 -1.51
N LEU A 518 14.10 -4.17 -1.52
CA LEU A 518 13.33 -4.52 -0.33
C LEU A 518 13.79 -5.85 0.30
N ALA A 519 14.08 -6.87 -0.51
CA ALA A 519 14.62 -8.14 -0.03
C ALA A 519 15.98 -7.95 0.67
N ALA A 520 16.84 -7.05 0.16
CA ALA A 520 18.10 -6.71 0.80
C ALA A 520 17.90 -5.95 2.13
N PHE A 521 16.93 -5.03 2.21
CA PHE A 521 16.54 -4.37 3.46
C PHE A 521 15.97 -5.35 4.50
N ARG A 522 15.12 -6.31 4.09
CA ARG A 522 14.69 -7.42 4.96
C ARG A 522 15.89 -8.26 5.44
N ALA A 523 16.89 -8.51 4.58
CA ALA A 523 18.12 -9.23 4.94
C ALA A 523 19.04 -8.44 5.90
N ALA A 524 19.03 -7.10 5.84
CA ALA A 524 19.67 -6.25 6.85
C ALA A 524 19.00 -6.37 8.23
N GLY A 525 17.75 -6.84 8.29
CA GLY A 525 17.00 -7.12 9.52
C GLY A 525 15.88 -6.13 9.79
N ALA A 526 15.44 -5.38 8.79
CA ALA A 526 14.21 -4.60 8.89
C ALA A 526 12.97 -5.50 8.85
N ALA A 527 11.99 -5.16 9.67
CA ALA A 527 10.63 -5.64 9.50
C ALA A 527 9.97 -4.87 8.34
N GLU A 528 9.31 -5.59 7.44
CA GLU A 528 8.53 -4.95 6.38
C GLU A 528 7.24 -4.36 6.94
N VAL A 529 6.88 -3.18 6.45
CA VAL A 529 5.64 -2.47 6.80
C VAL A 529 5.00 -1.90 5.53
N GLU A 530 3.67 -2.03 5.44
CA GLU A 530 2.86 -1.30 4.46
C GLU A 530 2.32 -0.02 5.13
N ALA A 531 2.36 1.09 4.41
CA ALA A 531 1.72 2.34 4.82
C ALA A 531 0.38 2.52 4.09
N ASP A 532 -0.52 3.33 4.65
CA ASP A 532 -1.74 3.76 3.95
C ASP A 532 -1.41 4.69 2.77
N ILE A 533 -2.17 4.60 1.69
CA ILE A 533 -2.06 5.53 0.55
C ILE A 533 -2.74 6.86 0.89
N LEU A 534 -3.90 6.84 1.55
CA LEU A 534 -4.63 8.05 1.96
C LEU A 534 -4.26 8.45 3.38
N GLN A 535 -3.61 9.60 3.52
CA GLN A 535 -3.20 10.21 4.78
C GLN A 535 -4.12 11.39 5.15
N PRO A 536 -4.39 11.66 6.44
CA PRO A 536 -5.10 12.88 6.83
C PRO A 536 -4.29 14.11 6.40
N ALA A 537 -4.91 15.06 5.69
CA ALA A 537 -4.20 16.22 5.17
C ALA A 537 -3.63 17.10 6.30
N GLU A 538 -4.38 17.27 7.40
CA GLU A 538 -3.98 18.01 8.61
C GLU A 538 -2.58 17.63 9.10
N VAL A 539 -2.27 16.32 9.17
CA VAL A 539 -0.95 15.84 9.64
C VAL A 539 0.18 16.28 8.70
N LEU A 540 -0.05 16.24 7.39
CA LEU A 540 0.95 16.64 6.40
C LEU A 540 1.08 18.17 6.32
N LEU A 541 -0.02 18.91 6.50
CA LEU A 541 -0.04 20.37 6.54
C LEU A 541 0.67 20.91 7.79
N ASP A 542 0.48 20.30 8.95
CA ASP A 542 1.19 20.65 10.19
C ASP A 542 2.70 20.44 10.10
N LEU A 543 3.14 19.45 9.31
CA LEU A 543 4.55 19.09 9.14
C LEU A 543 5.25 19.88 8.03
N TYR A 544 4.63 19.99 6.85
CA TYR A 544 5.23 20.58 5.65
C TYR A 544 4.76 22.02 5.38
N GLY A 545 3.74 22.49 6.09
CA GLY A 545 3.03 23.74 5.79
C GLY A 545 2.13 23.65 4.56
N GLU A 546 1.34 24.69 4.34
CA GLU A 546 0.41 24.83 3.20
C GLU A 546 1.08 24.65 1.82
N ASP A 547 2.40 24.92 1.72
CA ASP A 547 3.21 24.69 0.51
C ASP A 547 3.13 23.23 -0.01
N ILE A 548 2.73 22.25 0.81
CA ILE A 548 2.56 20.85 0.38
C ILE A 548 1.35 20.64 -0.54
N ARG A 549 0.31 21.48 -0.46
CA ARG A 549 -0.91 21.39 -1.30
C ARG A 549 -0.61 21.49 -2.79
N ALA A 550 0.36 22.33 -3.16
CA ALA A 550 0.80 22.47 -4.55
C ALA A 550 1.45 21.18 -5.09
N ARG A 551 2.05 20.37 -4.21
CA ARG A 551 2.90 19.21 -4.55
C ARG A 551 2.26 17.85 -4.26
N ALA A 552 1.02 17.81 -3.78
CA ALA A 552 0.33 16.58 -3.38
C ALA A 552 -1.12 16.53 -3.89
N PHE A 553 -1.64 15.32 -4.08
CA PHE A 553 -3.03 15.10 -4.48
C PHE A 553 -3.93 15.05 -3.25
N VAL A 554 -5.03 15.78 -3.27
CA VAL A 554 -5.93 16.00 -2.14
C VAL A 554 -7.35 15.56 -2.52
N THR A 555 -8.10 15.00 -1.57
CA THR A 555 -9.49 14.56 -1.72
C THR A 555 -10.26 14.81 -0.42
N GLN A 556 -11.59 14.90 -0.48
CA GLN A 556 -12.42 14.87 0.73
C GLN A 556 -12.90 13.45 1.07
N ASP A 557 -12.97 13.14 2.37
CA ASP A 557 -13.73 12.05 2.95
C ASP A 557 -14.90 12.65 3.76
N PRO A 558 -16.17 12.25 3.51
CA PRO A 558 -17.33 12.84 4.18
C PRO A 558 -17.40 12.72 5.71
N LEU A 559 -16.55 11.90 6.33
CA LEU A 559 -16.48 11.69 7.79
C LEU A 559 -15.18 12.19 8.41
N ARG A 560 -14.09 12.20 7.65
CA ARG A 560 -12.73 12.53 8.12
C ARG A 560 -12.25 13.90 7.65
N GLY A 561 -12.98 14.57 6.76
CA GLY A 561 -12.58 15.85 6.18
C GLY A 561 -11.53 15.67 5.09
N GLU A 562 -10.49 16.48 5.10
CA GLU A 562 -9.52 16.52 4.02
C GLU A 562 -8.43 15.43 4.15
N MET A 563 -8.22 14.70 3.06
CA MET A 563 -7.28 13.58 2.94
C MET A 563 -6.33 13.83 1.76
N MET A 564 -5.16 13.21 1.78
CA MET A 564 -4.09 13.43 0.80
C MET A 564 -3.47 12.09 0.39
N LEU A 565 -3.23 11.87 -0.90
CA LEU A 565 -2.45 10.71 -1.36
C LEU A 565 -1.01 10.89 -0.88
N ARG A 566 -0.40 9.84 -0.31
CA ARG A 566 0.88 9.96 0.38
C ARG A 566 1.99 10.51 -0.54
N PRO A 567 2.70 11.58 -0.13
CA PRO A 567 3.86 12.07 -0.86
C PRO A 567 5.15 11.30 -0.52
N ASP A 568 5.18 10.56 0.59
CA ASP A 568 6.29 9.73 1.05
C ASP A 568 5.80 8.63 2.03
N PHE A 569 6.71 7.76 2.44
CA PHE A 569 6.47 6.71 3.44
C PHE A 569 6.96 7.06 4.85
N THR A 570 7.88 8.01 5.01
CA THR A 570 8.54 8.29 6.29
C THR A 570 7.53 8.80 7.32
N VAL A 571 6.62 9.70 6.95
CA VAL A 571 5.56 10.19 7.86
C VAL A 571 4.66 9.05 8.40
N PRO A 572 3.98 8.24 7.57
CA PRO A 572 3.13 7.17 8.07
C PRO A 572 3.89 6.06 8.83
N VAL A 573 5.15 5.78 8.47
CA VAL A 573 5.98 4.82 9.22
C VAL A 573 6.37 5.36 10.60
N VAL A 574 6.66 6.67 10.72
CA VAL A 574 6.85 7.32 12.02
C VAL A 574 5.56 7.29 12.85
N GLN A 575 4.39 7.57 12.26
CA GLN A 575 3.10 7.48 12.96
C GLN A 575 2.83 6.06 13.50
N MET A 576 3.01 5.04 12.65
CA MET A 576 2.88 3.63 13.01
C MET A 576 3.82 3.26 14.17
N HIS A 577 5.08 3.70 14.14
CA HIS A 577 6.01 3.48 15.24
C HIS A 577 5.62 4.24 16.52
N MET A 578 5.20 5.50 16.43
CA MET A 578 4.80 6.27 17.63
C MET A 578 3.61 5.63 18.35
N ALA A 579 2.68 5.02 17.59
CA ALA A 579 1.58 4.24 18.15
C ALA A 579 2.06 2.94 18.81
N ASN A 580 2.64 2.01 18.03
CA ASN A 580 2.82 0.60 18.43
C ASN A 580 4.26 0.08 18.28
N GLY A 581 5.22 0.94 17.95
CA GLY A 581 6.60 0.57 17.66
C GLY A 581 7.37 0.05 18.88
N ALA A 582 8.16 -1.01 18.62
CA ALA A 582 9.19 -1.51 19.53
C ALA A 582 10.44 -0.61 19.48
N ASP A 583 11.24 -0.61 20.54
CA ASP A 583 12.39 0.28 20.71
C ASP A 583 13.61 -0.60 21.11
N PRO A 584 14.66 -0.72 20.26
CA PRO A 584 14.79 -0.15 18.92
C PRO A 584 13.97 -0.90 17.85
N ALA A 585 13.76 -0.27 16.69
CA ALA A 585 13.16 -0.90 15.51
C ALA A 585 13.90 -0.56 14.21
N ARG A 586 13.76 -1.46 13.23
CA ARG A 586 14.16 -1.27 11.83
C ARG A 586 12.96 -1.59 10.97
N TYR A 587 12.58 -0.69 10.09
CA TYR A 587 11.49 -0.92 9.12
C TYR A 587 12.00 -0.80 7.70
N CYS A 588 11.33 -1.50 6.80
CA CYS A 588 11.48 -1.33 5.36
C CYS A 588 10.12 -1.37 4.70
N TYR A 589 9.99 -0.72 3.57
CA TYR A 589 8.72 -0.58 2.86
C TYR A 589 8.97 -0.47 1.37
N PHE A 590 7.94 -0.77 0.59
CA PHE A 590 7.94 -0.64 -0.86
C PHE A 590 6.52 -0.35 -1.36
N GLY A 591 6.39 0.60 -2.29
CA GLY A 591 5.12 0.87 -2.96
C GLY A 591 5.08 2.24 -3.63
N GLU A 592 3.93 2.60 -4.17
CA GLU A 592 3.73 3.88 -4.87
C GLU A 592 3.65 5.07 -3.91
N VAL A 593 4.17 6.22 -4.36
CA VAL A 593 3.94 7.55 -3.79
C VAL A 593 3.44 8.50 -4.88
N PHE A 594 2.72 9.53 -4.46
CA PHE A 594 1.94 10.41 -5.32
C PHE A 594 2.34 11.86 -5.08
N ARG A 595 2.83 12.55 -6.13
CA ARG A 595 3.23 13.97 -6.06
C ARG A 595 2.81 14.72 -7.31
N LYS A 596 2.07 15.81 -7.14
CA LYS A 596 1.82 16.78 -8.23
C LYS A 596 3.17 17.32 -8.74
N GLN A 597 3.27 17.55 -10.05
CA GLN A 597 4.47 18.09 -10.68
C GLN A 597 4.13 19.46 -11.27
N ASP A 598 4.92 20.48 -10.93
CA ASP A 598 4.65 21.89 -11.30
C ASP A 598 4.83 22.20 -12.81
N HIS A 599 5.14 21.19 -13.63
CA HIS A 599 5.51 21.34 -15.04
C HIS A 599 5.38 20.02 -15.80
N ARG A 600 5.20 20.09 -17.14
CA ARG A 600 5.27 18.96 -18.08
C ARG A 600 6.70 18.44 -18.28
N GLY A 601 7.39 18.11 -17.19
CA GLY A 601 8.69 17.44 -17.20
C GLY A 601 8.56 15.91 -17.24
N PRO A 602 9.66 15.17 -17.39
CA PRO A 602 9.67 13.70 -17.48
C PRO A 602 9.42 12.98 -16.14
N ARG A 603 9.07 13.70 -15.07
CA ARG A 603 8.84 13.10 -13.75
C ARG A 603 7.41 12.61 -13.66
N ALA A 604 7.23 11.30 -13.50
CA ALA A 604 5.91 10.72 -13.27
C ALA A 604 5.30 11.26 -11.95
N PRO A 605 4.00 11.62 -11.91
CA PRO A 605 3.33 12.03 -10.69
C PRO A 605 3.09 10.86 -9.72
N GLU A 606 3.18 9.63 -10.21
CA GLU A 606 3.08 8.38 -9.47
C GLU A 606 4.36 7.57 -9.75
N TYR A 607 5.07 7.14 -8.70
CA TYR A 607 6.27 6.32 -8.84
C TYR A 607 6.55 5.49 -7.59
N PHE A 608 7.33 4.41 -7.74
CA PHE A 608 7.73 3.58 -6.60
C PHE A 608 8.80 4.24 -5.73
N GLN A 609 8.69 4.04 -4.42
CA GLN A 609 9.78 4.18 -3.46
C GLN A 609 10.00 2.84 -2.74
N VAL A 610 11.26 2.58 -2.40
CA VAL A 610 11.64 1.54 -1.44
C VAL A 610 12.53 2.20 -0.38
N GLY A 611 12.32 1.91 0.89
CA GLY A 611 13.05 2.60 1.96
C GLY A 611 13.34 1.76 3.18
N TYR A 612 14.16 2.33 4.06
CA TYR A 612 14.67 1.70 5.28
C TYR A 612 14.80 2.78 6.36
N GLU A 613 14.20 2.52 7.52
CA GLU A 613 14.11 3.46 8.64
C GLU A 613 14.59 2.78 9.93
N VAL A 614 15.41 3.48 10.72
CA VAL A 614 15.97 3.02 11.99
C VAL A 614 15.49 3.95 13.11
N PHE A 615 14.93 3.34 14.15
CA PHE A 615 14.43 4.00 15.35
C PHE A 615 15.22 3.46 16.55
N ALA A 616 16.09 4.27 17.16
CA ALA A 616 17.01 3.82 18.21
C ALA A 616 17.50 4.97 19.10
N ARG A 617 17.67 4.71 20.40
CA ARG A 617 18.09 5.73 21.40
C ARG A 617 19.59 5.83 21.64
N ASP A 618 20.28 4.70 21.63
CA ASP A 618 21.54 4.56 22.37
C ASP A 618 22.78 5.05 21.59
N ASP A 619 22.73 5.07 20.25
CA ASP A 619 23.83 5.56 19.40
C ASP A 619 23.30 6.11 18.05
N ALA A 620 23.11 7.43 17.99
CA ALA A 620 22.67 8.13 16.78
C ALA A 620 23.73 8.09 15.66
N PRO A 621 25.02 8.41 15.89
CA PRO A 621 26.07 8.26 14.86
C PRO A 621 26.17 6.86 14.25
N ALA A 622 26.06 5.79 15.04
CA ALA A 622 26.09 4.42 14.52
C ALA A 622 24.84 4.07 13.69
N ALA A 623 23.67 4.60 14.04
CA ALA A 623 22.45 4.44 13.25
C ALA A 623 22.55 5.23 11.92
N ASP A 624 23.08 6.44 11.95
CA ASP A 624 23.32 7.28 10.75
C ASP A 624 24.28 6.56 9.78
N ALA A 625 25.36 6.00 10.31
CA ALA A 625 26.33 5.22 9.55
C ALA A 625 25.78 3.86 9.05
N GLU A 626 24.86 3.21 9.79
CA GLU A 626 24.19 1.99 9.33
C GLU A 626 23.35 2.26 8.08
N VAL A 627 22.50 3.28 8.12
CA VAL A 627 21.64 3.65 6.99
C VAL A 627 22.50 4.05 5.79
N PHE A 628 23.47 4.96 5.98
CA PHE A 628 24.31 5.41 4.88
C PHE A 628 25.10 4.27 4.23
N ALA A 629 25.77 3.41 5.02
CA ALA A 629 26.57 2.32 4.50
C ALA A 629 25.72 1.25 3.79
N LEU A 630 24.48 1.00 4.25
CA LEU A 630 23.55 0.10 3.59
C LEU A 630 23.14 0.63 2.20
N PHE A 631 22.87 1.93 2.09
CA PHE A 631 22.52 2.56 0.81
C PHE A 631 23.72 2.62 -0.13
N ALA A 632 24.90 3.02 0.37
CA ALA A 632 26.14 3.03 -0.39
C ALA A 632 26.46 1.63 -0.93
N GLY A 633 26.32 0.58 -0.12
CA GLY A 633 26.56 -0.80 -0.54
C GLY A 633 25.58 -1.34 -1.59
N LEU A 634 24.29 -0.94 -1.51
CA LEU A 634 23.28 -1.34 -2.49
C LEU A 634 23.38 -0.59 -3.82
N LEU A 635 23.87 0.65 -3.79
CA LEU A 635 23.98 1.52 -4.97
C LEU A 635 25.40 1.58 -5.55
N ALA A 636 26.37 0.90 -4.92
CA ALA A 636 27.76 0.85 -5.35
C ALA A 636 27.98 0.46 -6.82
N PRO A 637 27.22 -0.46 -7.44
CA PRO A 637 27.40 -0.78 -8.87
C PRO A 637 27.24 0.44 -9.77
N LEU A 638 26.25 1.29 -9.48
CA LEU A 638 25.81 2.42 -10.32
C LEU A 638 26.76 3.64 -10.34
N GLY A 639 27.94 3.56 -9.72
CA GLY A 639 28.94 4.64 -9.71
C GLY A 639 28.45 6.02 -9.19
N LEU A 640 27.40 6.05 -8.36
CA LEU A 640 26.73 7.30 -7.99
C LEU A 640 27.60 8.22 -7.12
N ARG A 641 27.49 9.53 -7.35
CA ARG A 641 28.09 10.55 -6.49
C ARG A 641 27.27 10.66 -5.20
N ALA A 642 27.90 10.35 -4.07
CA ALA A 642 27.32 10.51 -2.74
C ALA A 642 27.72 11.86 -2.13
N ALA A 643 26.76 12.56 -1.53
CA ALA A 643 26.99 13.81 -0.80
C ALA A 643 26.25 13.79 0.54
N VAL A 644 26.85 14.42 1.57
CA VAL A 644 26.30 14.51 2.92
C VAL A 644 26.28 15.95 3.45
N GLY A 645 25.48 16.17 4.50
CA GLY A 645 25.47 17.40 5.30
C GLY A 645 24.92 17.14 6.70
N ASP A 646 24.82 18.19 7.52
CA ASP A 646 24.20 18.10 8.85
C ASP A 646 23.43 19.39 9.19
N ILE A 647 22.09 19.31 9.11
CA ILE A 647 21.18 20.42 9.44
C ILE A 647 21.30 20.83 10.92
N GLY A 648 21.70 19.90 11.79
CA GLY A 648 21.92 20.15 13.22
C GLY A 648 23.06 21.14 13.47
N ILE A 649 24.11 21.15 12.64
CA ILE A 649 25.18 22.16 12.70
C ILE A 649 24.61 23.55 12.38
N LEU A 650 23.79 23.65 11.32
CA LEU A 650 23.16 24.91 10.92
C LEU A 650 22.18 25.45 11.98
N MET A 651 21.38 24.56 12.57
CA MET A 651 20.44 24.90 13.63
C MET A 651 21.17 25.33 14.91
N ALA A 652 22.28 24.68 15.25
CA ALA A 652 23.13 25.05 16.37
C ALA A 652 23.76 26.43 16.17
N ALA A 653 24.26 26.73 14.96
CA ALA A 653 24.82 28.04 14.61
C ALA A 653 23.80 29.17 14.80
N VAL A 654 22.58 29.00 14.27
CA VAL A 654 21.48 29.99 14.43
C VAL A 654 21.01 30.11 15.89
N SER A 655 21.03 29.01 16.64
CA SER A 655 20.69 29.03 18.08
C SER A 655 21.77 29.74 18.90
N GLY A 656 23.02 29.73 18.45
CA GLY A 656 24.18 30.34 19.11
C GLY A 656 24.24 31.88 19.03
N LEU A 657 23.60 32.50 18.03
CA LEU A 657 23.66 33.95 17.78
C LEU A 657 23.38 34.82 19.01
N ASP A 658 24.05 35.97 19.17
CA ASP A 658 23.71 36.94 20.21
C ASP A 658 22.54 37.83 19.79
N THR A 659 21.32 37.32 19.95
CA THR A 659 20.10 38.04 19.56
C THR A 659 18.85 37.52 20.28
N ILE A 660 17.75 38.28 20.20
CA ILE A 660 16.51 37.93 20.89
C ILE A 660 15.93 36.57 20.43
N PRO A 661 15.27 35.80 21.32
CA PRO A 661 14.70 34.49 20.97
C PRO A 661 13.74 34.53 19.77
N GLY A 662 12.99 35.62 19.59
CA GLY A 662 12.09 35.81 18.45
C GLY A 662 12.79 35.80 17.08
N ARG A 663 14.01 36.35 16.99
CA ARG A 663 14.82 36.36 15.77
C ARG A 663 15.43 34.99 15.49
N LYS A 664 15.97 34.31 16.52
CA LYS A 664 16.44 32.91 16.41
C LYS A 664 15.34 32.00 15.89
N ALA A 665 14.14 32.08 16.49
CA ALA A 665 12.98 31.31 16.06
C ALA A 665 12.51 31.65 14.64
N ALA A 666 12.65 32.91 14.20
CA ALA A 666 12.34 33.31 12.82
C ALA A 666 13.36 32.74 11.81
N LEU A 667 14.65 32.78 12.11
CA LEU A 667 15.69 32.21 11.26
C LEU A 667 15.55 30.68 11.17
N LEU A 668 15.35 29.99 12.30
CA LEU A 668 15.14 28.53 12.33
C LEU A 668 13.92 28.09 11.50
N ARG A 669 12.79 28.82 11.57
CA ARG A 669 11.59 28.54 10.72
C ARG A 669 11.85 28.62 9.22
N HIS A 670 12.95 29.27 8.80
CA HIS A 670 13.30 29.43 7.38
C HIS A 670 14.61 28.75 7.00
N ILE A 671 15.18 27.87 7.85
CA ILE A 671 16.46 27.20 7.56
C ILE A 671 16.40 26.38 6.26
N TRP A 672 15.25 25.73 5.98
CA TRP A 672 14.92 25.03 4.71
C TRP A 672 14.32 25.94 3.60
N ARG A 673 14.54 27.25 3.68
CA ARG A 673 14.10 28.24 2.67
C ARG A 673 15.21 29.27 2.42
N PRO A 674 16.34 28.91 1.78
CA PRO A 674 17.54 29.74 1.71
C PRO A 674 17.31 31.20 1.31
N ARG A 675 16.47 31.48 0.31
CA ARG A 675 16.14 32.87 -0.08
C ARG A 675 15.41 33.67 1.02
N ARG A 676 14.46 33.05 1.74
CA ARG A 676 13.76 33.68 2.87
C ARG A 676 14.67 33.81 4.09
N PHE A 677 15.59 32.85 4.27
CA PHE A 677 16.58 32.88 5.35
C PHE A 677 17.54 34.07 5.21
N HIS A 678 18.22 34.22 4.07
CA HIS A 678 19.16 35.32 3.85
C HIS A 678 18.46 36.68 3.96
N ALA A 679 17.30 36.85 3.33
CA ALA A 679 16.52 38.10 3.45
C ALA A 679 16.09 38.45 4.90
N LEU A 680 16.00 37.47 5.80
CA LEU A 680 15.79 37.71 7.23
C LEU A 680 17.11 37.99 7.96
N LEU A 681 18.18 37.28 7.64
CA LEU A 681 19.51 37.50 8.21
C LEU A 681 20.02 38.91 7.85
N ASP A 682 19.88 39.34 6.60
CA ASP A 682 20.22 40.69 6.13
C ASP A 682 19.43 41.77 6.88
N ARG A 683 18.13 41.54 7.10
CA ARG A 683 17.28 42.46 7.87
C ARG A 683 17.68 42.50 9.34
N PHE A 684 17.99 41.36 9.95
CA PHE A 684 18.38 41.28 11.36
C PHE A 684 19.83 41.74 11.61
N GLY A 685 20.72 41.63 10.62
CA GLY A 685 22.08 42.20 10.61
C GLY A 685 22.14 43.67 10.19
N GLY A 686 21.00 44.28 9.83
CA GLY A 686 20.91 45.70 9.48
C GLY A 686 21.44 46.08 8.09
N THR A 687 21.71 45.10 7.21
CA THR A 687 22.20 45.33 5.84
C THR A 687 21.07 45.59 4.84
N ALA A 688 19.84 45.13 5.12
CA ALA A 688 18.66 45.36 4.29
C ALA A 688 17.74 46.48 4.86
N PRO A 689 17.19 47.37 4.03
CA PRO A 689 16.28 48.43 4.48
C PRO A 689 14.94 47.87 4.99
N VAL A 690 14.38 48.52 6.01
CA VAL A 690 13.05 48.17 6.55
C VAL A 690 11.98 48.50 5.50
N PRO A 691 11.11 47.54 5.09
CA PRO A 691 10.05 47.81 4.12
C PRO A 691 9.10 48.92 4.59
N ALA A 692 8.72 49.84 3.70
CA ALA A 692 7.92 51.02 4.04
C ALA A 692 6.62 50.70 4.81
N ALA A 693 5.91 49.62 4.43
CA ALA A 693 4.72 49.16 5.15
C ALA A 693 5.01 48.69 6.59
N ARG A 694 6.18 48.08 6.84
CA ARG A 694 6.63 47.70 8.19
C ARG A 694 7.03 48.94 8.99
N ALA A 695 7.73 49.91 8.38
CA ALA A 695 8.08 51.17 9.03
C ALA A 695 6.82 51.95 9.46
N ALA A 696 5.81 52.05 8.59
CA ALA A 696 4.53 52.68 8.91
C ALA A 696 3.77 51.94 10.04
N LEU A 697 3.79 50.60 10.05
CA LEU A 697 3.20 49.82 11.14
C LEU A 697 3.93 50.04 12.47
N LEU A 698 5.27 50.04 12.47
CA LEU A 698 6.08 50.31 13.67
C LEU A 698 5.84 51.72 14.21
N ALA A 699 5.71 52.72 13.34
CA ALA A 699 5.34 54.08 13.74
C ALA A 699 3.94 54.13 14.41
N ARG A 700 2.95 53.39 13.86
CA ARG A 700 1.63 53.26 14.49
C ARG A 700 1.68 52.52 15.83
N ILE A 701 2.52 51.50 15.98
CA ILE A 701 2.72 50.79 17.25
C ILE A 701 3.32 51.73 18.29
N ALA A 702 4.38 52.47 17.94
CA ALA A 702 5.02 53.46 18.81
C ALA A 702 4.06 54.60 19.21
N ALA A 703 3.14 54.98 18.33
CA ALA A 703 2.11 55.98 18.59
C ALA A 703 0.85 55.43 19.30
N GLY A 704 0.79 54.14 19.64
CA GLY A 704 -0.40 53.51 20.25
C GLY A 704 -1.64 53.42 19.34
N THR A 705 -1.48 53.63 18.03
CA THR A 705 -2.57 53.68 17.03
C THR A 705 -2.57 52.47 16.07
N ALA A 706 -1.93 51.36 16.47
CA ALA A 706 -1.88 50.12 15.69
C ALA A 706 -3.17 49.28 15.79
N THR A 707 -3.95 49.47 16.85
CA THR A 707 -5.29 48.89 17.03
C THR A 707 -6.31 49.58 16.09
N THR A 708 -7.48 48.97 15.91
CA THR A 708 -8.56 49.48 15.07
C THR A 708 -9.91 48.98 15.56
N ASP A 709 -10.94 49.84 15.47
CA ASP A 709 -12.33 49.49 15.81
C ASP A 709 -13.04 48.70 14.69
N ALA A 710 -12.30 48.25 13.67
CA ALA A 710 -12.84 47.46 12.58
C ALA A 710 -13.36 46.09 13.08
N PRO A 711 -14.48 45.58 12.53
CA PRO A 711 -15.02 44.28 12.93
C PRO A 711 -14.02 43.14 12.69
N GLN A 712 -13.95 42.22 13.65
CA GLN A 712 -13.01 41.10 13.65
C GLN A 712 -13.46 39.99 12.68
N ILE A 713 -12.98 40.04 11.43
CA ILE A 713 -13.39 39.14 10.33
C ILE A 713 -12.41 37.95 10.13
N GLY A 714 -11.50 37.69 11.08
CA GLY A 714 -10.43 36.69 10.93
C GLY A 714 -10.32 35.67 12.06
N LEU A 715 -9.70 34.52 11.76
CA LEU A 715 -9.46 33.40 12.69
C LEU A 715 -8.52 33.71 13.88
N ARG A 716 -7.90 34.91 13.94
CA ARG A 716 -7.00 35.30 15.03
C ARG A 716 -7.74 36.14 16.05
N SER A 717 -7.56 35.81 17.31
CA SER A 717 -8.04 36.58 18.46
C SER A 717 -7.35 37.96 18.56
N ALA A 718 -7.99 38.92 19.23
CA ALA A 718 -7.37 40.22 19.53
C ALA A 718 -6.04 40.05 20.30
N ALA A 719 -6.00 39.14 21.28
CA ALA A 719 -4.79 38.84 22.05
C ALA A 719 -3.63 38.32 21.18
N GLU A 720 -3.90 37.52 20.14
CA GLU A 720 -2.86 37.10 19.18
C GLU A 720 -2.38 38.25 18.27
N ILE A 721 -3.25 39.22 17.98
CA ILE A 721 -2.86 40.43 17.24
C ILE A 721 -1.95 41.28 18.13
N ASP A 722 -2.35 41.56 19.37
CA ASP A 722 -1.59 42.35 20.34
C ASP A 722 -0.21 41.71 20.64
N ALA A 723 -0.17 40.40 20.85
CA ALA A 723 1.09 39.66 21.03
C ALA A 723 2.03 39.77 19.82
N ARG A 724 1.47 39.82 18.59
CA ARG A 724 2.27 40.05 17.37
C ARG A 724 2.73 41.50 17.25
N LEU A 725 1.92 42.49 17.64
CA LEU A 725 2.33 43.90 17.68
C LEU A 725 3.46 44.12 18.70
N ALA A 726 3.36 43.51 19.88
CA ALA A 726 4.42 43.54 20.89
C ALA A 726 5.73 42.90 20.38
N ALA A 727 5.66 41.69 19.78
CA ALA A 727 6.82 41.03 19.21
C ALA A 727 7.46 41.81 18.03
N LEU A 728 6.67 42.60 17.29
CA LEU A 728 7.19 43.51 16.26
C LEU A 728 7.94 44.70 16.84
N ALA A 729 7.47 45.26 17.96
CA ALA A 729 8.15 46.34 18.67
C ALA A 729 9.46 45.85 19.33
N GLU A 730 9.45 44.68 19.97
CA GLU A 730 10.63 44.02 20.54
C GLU A 730 11.70 43.76 19.46
N ASP A 731 11.31 43.20 18.30
CA ASP A 731 12.20 42.99 17.17
C ASP A 731 12.80 44.28 16.59
N ALA A 732 12.04 45.39 16.60
CA ALA A 732 12.52 46.69 16.14
C ALA A 732 13.46 47.39 17.14
N ALA A 733 13.30 47.11 18.44
CA ALA A 733 14.15 47.67 19.50
C ALA A 733 15.46 46.88 19.71
N ALA A 734 15.50 45.60 19.33
CA ALA A 734 16.69 44.77 19.48
C ALA A 734 17.84 45.22 18.55
N PRO A 735 19.09 45.29 19.03
CA PRO A 735 20.25 45.69 18.22
C PRO A 735 20.48 44.73 17.05
N PRO A 736 21.10 45.15 15.93
CA PRO A 736 21.43 44.25 14.84
C PRO A 736 22.34 43.09 15.27
N ILE A 737 22.18 41.93 14.62
CA ILE A 737 23.13 40.80 14.74
C ILE A 737 24.50 41.29 14.27
N ALA A 738 25.57 40.91 14.97
CA ALA A 738 26.90 41.43 14.65
C ALA A 738 27.37 40.98 13.25
N ALA A 739 28.01 41.89 12.51
CA ALA A 739 28.50 41.59 11.15
C ALA A 739 29.49 40.40 11.12
N ALA A 740 30.23 40.18 12.20
CA ALA A 740 31.10 39.02 12.38
C ALA A 740 30.29 37.70 12.44
N GLU A 741 29.19 37.65 13.20
CA GLU A 741 28.31 36.47 13.27
C GLU A 741 27.59 36.20 11.94
N VAL A 742 27.17 37.25 11.23
CA VAL A 742 26.61 37.12 9.87
C VAL A 742 27.65 36.55 8.91
N THR A 743 28.90 37.00 9.00
CA THR A 743 30.01 36.48 8.19
C THR A 743 30.27 35.01 8.50
N LEU A 744 30.39 34.64 9.78
CA LEU A 744 30.60 33.26 10.23
C LEU A 744 29.48 32.33 9.77
N LEU A 745 28.21 32.78 9.84
CA LEU A 745 27.08 32.02 9.29
C LEU A 745 27.19 31.80 7.79
N ASN A 746 27.54 32.82 7.01
CA ASN A 746 27.70 32.68 5.56
C ASN A 746 28.87 31.75 5.22
N THR A 747 30.03 31.89 5.89
CA THR A 747 31.17 30.96 5.78
C THR A 747 30.78 29.52 6.10
N LEU A 748 29.94 29.30 7.11
CA LEU A 748 29.39 27.99 7.41
C LEU A 748 28.45 27.48 6.31
N PHE A 749 27.55 28.31 5.77
CA PHE A 749 26.59 27.87 4.75
C PHE A 749 27.21 27.58 3.39
N ASP A 750 28.30 28.29 3.04
CA ASP A 750 29.06 28.14 1.80
C ASP A 750 30.10 27.02 1.87
N LEU A 751 30.25 26.35 3.02
CA LEU A 751 31.20 25.25 3.19
C LEU A 751 30.79 24.03 2.36
N ALA A 752 31.56 23.76 1.29
CA ALA A 752 31.58 22.52 0.55
C ALA A 752 33.03 22.04 0.35
N ALA A 753 33.33 20.80 0.77
CA ALA A 753 34.65 20.17 0.68
C ALA A 753 34.53 18.64 0.90
N PRO A 754 35.56 17.83 0.60
CA PRO A 754 35.62 16.43 1.05
C PRO A 754 35.44 16.34 2.57
N ALA A 755 34.71 15.33 3.04
CA ALA A 755 34.22 15.28 4.43
C ALA A 755 35.30 15.41 5.53
N PRO A 756 36.55 14.89 5.40
CA PRO A 756 37.60 15.10 6.39
C PRO A 756 38.11 16.55 6.42
N GLU A 757 38.19 17.21 5.27
CA GLU A 757 38.58 18.62 5.17
C GLU A 757 37.48 19.54 5.68
N ALA A 758 36.22 19.25 5.33
CA ALA A 758 35.06 19.95 5.88
C ALA A 758 35.00 19.81 7.41
N LEU A 759 35.28 18.63 7.96
CA LEU A 759 35.34 18.42 9.41
C LEU A 759 36.41 19.29 10.08
N ALA A 760 37.61 19.38 9.51
CA ALA A 760 38.67 20.23 10.05
C ALA A 760 38.24 21.72 10.07
N ARG A 761 37.72 22.23 8.94
CA ARG A 761 37.20 23.61 8.84
C ARG A 761 36.04 23.86 9.82
N LEU A 762 35.20 22.86 10.08
CA LEU A 762 34.11 22.94 11.08
C LEU A 762 34.64 22.92 12.52
N GLN A 763 35.76 22.25 12.80
CA GLN A 763 36.42 22.29 14.10
C GLN A 763 37.06 23.66 14.37
N ASP A 764 37.65 24.29 13.36
CA ASP A 764 38.14 25.67 13.45
C ASP A 764 36.97 26.65 13.70
N LEU A 765 35.91 26.58 12.89
CA LEU A 765 34.68 27.38 13.08
C LEU A 765 34.03 27.15 14.45
N ALA A 766 34.15 25.97 15.05
CA ALA A 766 33.63 25.70 16.38
C ALA A 766 34.38 26.45 17.50
N GLY A 767 35.60 26.93 17.24
CA GLY A 767 36.33 27.83 18.14
C GLY A 767 35.71 29.24 18.19
N GLU A 768 35.24 29.74 17.05
CA GLU A 768 34.54 31.04 16.93
C GLU A 768 33.04 30.94 17.21
N MET A 769 32.44 29.76 16.97
CA MET A 769 31.02 29.46 17.19
C MET A 769 30.84 28.28 18.18
N PRO A 770 31.09 28.45 19.50
CA PRO A 770 31.05 27.34 20.47
C PRO A 770 29.75 26.52 20.47
N ALA A 771 28.63 27.13 20.04
CA ALA A 771 27.34 26.46 19.89
C ALA A 771 27.36 25.28 18.90
N ILE A 772 28.20 25.29 17.85
CA ILE A 772 28.23 24.19 16.87
C ILE A 772 29.07 22.99 17.32
N ALA A 773 29.97 23.17 18.30
CA ALA A 773 30.94 22.15 18.71
C ALA A 773 30.33 20.77 19.02
N PRO A 774 29.17 20.63 19.70
CA PRO A 774 28.55 19.32 19.93
C PRO A 774 28.06 18.63 18.65
N ALA A 775 27.60 19.40 17.67
CA ALA A 775 27.14 18.88 16.38
C ALA A 775 28.33 18.47 15.49
N VAL A 776 29.41 19.26 15.49
CA VAL A 776 30.68 18.92 14.81
C VAL A 776 31.31 17.65 15.39
N ALA A 777 31.31 17.49 16.72
CA ALA A 777 31.71 16.23 17.38
C ALA A 777 30.73 15.06 17.10
N GLY A 778 29.49 15.34 16.72
CA GLY A 778 28.56 14.37 16.16
C GLY A 778 28.97 13.92 14.75
N LEU A 779 29.33 14.87 13.88
CA LEU A 779 29.82 14.60 12.52
C LEU A 779 31.11 13.76 12.53
N ALA A 780 32.10 14.08 13.37
CA ALA A 780 33.32 13.31 13.51
C ALA A 780 33.04 11.81 13.78
N ARG A 781 32.23 11.53 14.81
CA ARG A 781 31.83 10.15 15.17
C ARG A 781 31.04 9.43 14.08
N ARG A 782 30.28 10.16 13.24
CA ARG A 782 29.59 9.58 12.08
C ARG A 782 30.58 9.14 11.00
N LEU A 783 31.56 9.98 10.67
CA LEU A 783 32.58 9.64 9.68
C LEU A 783 33.43 8.44 10.16
N GLU A 784 33.81 8.40 11.43
CA GLU A 784 34.44 7.22 12.06
C GLU A 784 33.56 5.96 11.94
N ALA A 785 32.27 6.07 12.29
CA ALA A 785 31.33 4.96 12.23
C ALA A 785 31.02 4.48 10.79
N MET A 786 31.13 5.36 9.79
CA MET A 786 31.01 5.05 8.36
C MET A 786 32.27 4.37 7.84
N ALA A 787 33.45 4.90 8.15
CA ALA A 787 34.73 4.28 7.80
C ALA A 787 34.85 2.86 8.39
N ALA A 788 34.43 2.67 9.64
CA ALA A 788 34.35 1.35 10.29
C ALA A 788 33.37 0.37 9.61
N ARG A 789 32.45 0.87 8.77
CA ARG A 789 31.52 0.07 7.94
C ARG A 789 32.01 -0.09 6.49
N GLY A 790 33.21 0.38 6.16
CA GLY A 790 33.82 0.25 4.84
C GLY A 790 33.43 1.34 3.83
N VAL A 791 32.89 2.47 4.30
CA VAL A 791 32.66 3.66 3.46
C VAL A 791 33.99 4.40 3.27
N ASP A 792 34.33 4.75 2.03
CA ASP A 792 35.41 5.69 1.76
C ASP A 792 34.95 7.12 2.11
N VAL A 793 35.27 7.55 3.32
CA VAL A 793 34.97 8.90 3.80
C VAL A 793 35.89 9.97 3.22
N ALA A 794 37.02 9.61 2.60
CA ALA A 794 37.91 10.59 1.98
C ALA A 794 37.40 11.05 0.61
N ALA A 795 36.70 10.17 -0.12
CA ALA A 795 36.02 10.48 -1.37
C ALA A 795 34.59 11.06 -1.19
N LEU A 796 34.10 11.17 0.05
CA LEU A 796 32.73 11.61 0.34
C LEU A 796 32.62 13.14 0.36
N ASP A 797 31.76 13.72 -0.48
CA ASP A 797 31.48 15.16 -0.46
C ASP A 797 30.67 15.56 0.78
N PHE A 798 31.10 16.61 1.49
CA PHE A 798 30.30 17.30 2.49
C PHE A 798 29.91 18.70 1.99
N GLU A 799 28.64 19.04 2.13
CA GLU A 799 28.08 20.37 1.87
C GLU A 799 27.24 20.77 3.10
N ALA A 800 27.62 21.86 3.78
CA ALA A 800 26.90 22.31 4.97
C ALA A 800 25.43 22.65 4.67
N SER A 801 25.16 23.23 3.49
CA SER A 801 23.82 23.56 3.01
C SER A 801 23.05 22.40 2.36
N HIS A 802 23.57 21.16 2.39
CA HIS A 802 22.90 20.01 1.81
C HIS A 802 21.50 19.79 2.39
N GLY A 803 20.56 19.34 1.56
CA GLY A 803 19.17 19.04 1.98
C GLY A 803 18.26 20.24 2.24
N ARG A 804 18.79 21.47 2.44
CA ARG A 804 18.00 22.70 2.76
C ARG A 804 16.89 23.05 1.76
N SER A 805 16.90 22.51 0.55
CA SER A 805 15.91 22.79 -0.50
C SER A 805 14.97 21.64 -0.85
N THR A 806 15.21 20.44 -0.30
CA THR A 806 14.56 19.18 -0.77
C THR A 806 14.12 18.24 0.36
N MET A 807 14.52 18.53 1.61
CA MET A 807 14.49 17.59 2.74
C MET A 807 13.98 18.31 4.00
N GLU A 808 12.73 18.76 3.95
CA GLU A 808 12.18 19.83 4.82
C GLU A 808 11.91 19.44 6.29
N TYR A 809 11.97 18.15 6.66
CA TYR A 809 11.75 17.65 8.03
C TYR A 809 12.99 17.07 8.72
N TYR A 810 14.14 17.07 8.04
CA TYR A 810 15.38 16.52 8.59
C TYR A 810 16.11 17.57 9.42
N ASP A 811 16.54 17.20 10.63
CA ASP A 811 17.07 18.08 11.68
C ASP A 811 18.50 17.72 12.14
N GLY A 812 19.14 16.79 11.44
CA GLY A 812 20.52 16.37 11.69
C GLY A 812 21.24 15.97 10.41
N PHE A 813 22.00 14.87 10.48
CA PHE A 813 22.69 14.27 9.33
C PHE A 813 21.75 14.02 8.15
N VAL A 814 22.17 14.39 6.94
CA VAL A 814 21.45 14.17 5.67
C VAL A 814 22.39 13.66 4.59
N PHE A 815 21.86 12.91 3.64
CA PHE A 815 22.62 12.36 2.51
C PHE A 815 21.79 12.24 1.22
N SER A 816 22.46 12.28 0.08
CA SER A 816 21.88 11.88 -1.21
C SER A 816 22.88 11.17 -2.13
N PHE A 817 22.36 10.31 -2.99
CA PHE A 817 23.09 9.61 -4.05
C PHE A 817 22.55 10.07 -5.41
N ARG A 818 23.43 10.56 -6.28
CA ARG A 818 23.08 11.22 -7.54
C ARG A 818 23.82 10.61 -8.72
N ALA A 819 23.11 10.45 -9.83
CA ALA A 819 23.72 10.11 -11.11
C ALA A 819 24.53 11.31 -11.64
N ALA A 820 25.35 11.07 -12.68
CA ALA A 820 26.13 12.12 -13.32
C ALA A 820 25.27 13.17 -14.05
N ASP A 821 24.06 12.81 -14.50
CA ASP A 821 23.10 13.74 -15.11
C ASP A 821 22.45 14.64 -14.04
N PRO A 822 22.70 15.97 -14.06
CA PRO A 822 22.11 16.91 -13.10
C PRO A 822 20.60 17.14 -13.32
N GLY A 823 20.02 16.70 -14.43
CA GLY A 823 18.56 16.76 -14.68
C GLY A 823 17.78 15.72 -13.86
N LEU A 824 18.40 14.60 -13.52
CA LEU A 824 17.77 13.56 -12.71
C LEU A 824 17.64 13.98 -11.24
N PRO A 825 16.50 13.68 -10.58
CA PRO A 825 16.42 13.79 -9.13
C PRO A 825 17.32 12.73 -8.47
N PRO A 826 17.69 12.88 -7.18
CA PRO A 826 18.50 11.89 -6.48
C PRO A 826 17.90 10.48 -6.57
N VAL A 827 18.75 9.51 -6.92
CA VAL A 827 18.42 8.08 -6.97
C VAL A 827 18.03 7.59 -5.59
N ALA A 828 18.75 8.09 -4.56
CA ALA A 828 18.39 7.91 -3.17
C ALA A 828 18.66 9.16 -2.32
N SER A 829 17.95 9.30 -1.21
CA SER A 829 18.12 10.38 -0.24
C SER A 829 17.59 9.96 1.13
N GLY A 830 18.23 10.44 2.20
CA GLY A 830 17.82 10.16 3.57
C GLY A 830 18.54 11.01 4.61
N GLY A 831 18.30 10.75 5.89
CA GLY A 831 18.85 11.50 7.00
C GLY A 831 18.10 11.30 8.32
N ARG A 832 18.46 12.10 9.31
CA ARG A 832 17.93 12.13 10.67
C ARG A 832 16.78 13.11 10.83
N TYR A 833 15.72 12.68 11.51
CA TYR A 833 14.44 13.41 11.66
C TYR A 833 13.88 13.30 13.09
N ASP A 834 14.71 13.57 14.10
CA ASP A 834 14.36 13.40 15.51
C ASP A 834 13.20 14.33 15.95
N ALA A 835 13.12 15.53 15.37
CA ALA A 835 12.02 16.47 15.55
C ALA A 835 10.68 15.93 15.02
N LEU A 836 10.68 15.21 13.89
CA LEU A 836 9.47 14.62 13.30
C LEU A 836 8.84 13.60 14.25
N THR A 837 9.65 12.72 14.87
CA THR A 837 9.16 11.78 15.89
C THR A 837 8.60 12.49 17.11
N ARG A 838 9.19 13.63 17.49
CA ARG A 838 8.73 14.45 18.62
C ARG A 838 7.41 15.12 18.32
N VAL A 839 7.21 15.66 17.12
CA VAL A 839 5.93 16.27 16.70
C VAL A 839 4.82 15.22 16.69
N LEU A 840 5.03 14.11 15.99
CA LEU A 840 4.05 13.03 15.87
C LEU A 840 3.81 12.27 17.18
N GLY A 841 4.80 12.22 18.07
CA GLY A 841 4.73 11.55 19.37
C GLY A 841 4.16 12.39 20.52
N ARG A 842 3.94 13.71 20.34
CA ARG A 842 3.38 14.63 21.36
C ARG A 842 2.11 14.09 22.01
N SER A 843 1.22 13.49 21.23
CA SER A 843 -0.06 12.91 21.68
C SER A 843 0.09 11.79 22.73
N GLY A 844 1.24 11.11 22.74
CA GLY A 844 1.56 10.03 23.68
C GLY A 844 2.75 10.31 24.61
N GLY A 845 3.33 11.52 24.57
CA GLY A 845 4.52 11.88 25.36
C GLY A 845 5.78 11.10 24.96
N ARG A 846 5.80 10.45 23.79
CA ARG A 846 6.93 9.65 23.29
C ARG A 846 7.72 10.47 22.27
N SER A 847 9.03 10.27 22.24
CA SER A 847 9.94 10.68 21.15
C SER A 847 11.12 9.72 21.15
N ILE A 848 11.74 9.54 19.99
CA ILE A 848 12.83 8.59 19.77
C ILE A 848 13.73 9.12 18.65
N PRO A 849 15.06 9.01 18.74
CA PRO A 849 15.91 9.37 17.62
C PRO A 849 15.66 8.43 16.43
N ALA A 850 15.58 8.99 15.23
CA ALA A 850 15.27 8.23 14.02
C ALA A 850 16.01 8.74 12.78
N VAL A 851 16.44 7.80 11.94
CA VAL A 851 17.18 8.05 10.71
C VAL A 851 16.79 7.01 9.67
N GLY A 852 16.73 7.41 8.41
CA GLY A 852 16.45 6.50 7.32
C GLY A 852 16.41 7.21 5.98
N GLY A 853 15.92 6.53 4.95
CA GLY A 853 15.90 7.07 3.60
C GLY A 853 15.13 6.23 2.60
N VAL A 854 15.07 6.76 1.38
CA VAL A 854 14.39 6.16 0.23
C VAL A 854 15.32 6.02 -0.96
N ILE A 855 15.17 4.92 -1.69
CA ILE A 855 15.71 4.68 -3.03
C ILE A 855 14.52 4.74 -4.01
N ARG A 856 14.74 5.24 -5.22
CA ARG A 856 13.76 5.29 -6.32
C ARG A 856 14.01 4.12 -7.28
N PRO A 857 13.27 2.99 -7.19
CA PRO A 857 13.59 1.79 -7.97
C PRO A 857 13.50 1.97 -9.48
N GLY A 858 12.64 2.87 -9.96
CA GLY A 858 12.58 3.21 -11.39
C GLY A 858 13.88 3.82 -11.91
N LEU A 859 14.54 4.69 -11.14
CA LEU A 859 15.83 5.26 -11.55
C LEU A 859 16.97 4.24 -11.43
N VAL A 860 16.93 3.36 -10.42
CA VAL A 860 17.88 2.24 -10.32
C VAL A 860 17.76 1.35 -11.57
N ALA A 861 16.54 0.93 -11.92
CA ALA A 861 16.29 0.15 -13.14
C ALA A 861 16.74 0.89 -14.42
N SER A 862 16.52 2.21 -14.51
CA SER A 862 16.97 3.02 -15.65
C SER A 862 18.49 3.08 -15.79
N LEU A 863 19.22 3.05 -14.68
CA LEU A 863 20.69 3.15 -14.66
C LEU A 863 21.34 1.77 -14.81
N GLU A 864 20.78 0.72 -14.20
CA GLU A 864 21.17 -0.68 -14.47
C GLU A 864 21.03 -1.01 -15.97
N ALA A 865 19.97 -0.51 -16.63
CA ALA A 865 19.74 -0.63 -18.07
C ALA A 865 20.58 0.33 -18.95
N GLN A 866 21.53 1.07 -18.36
CA GLN A 866 22.59 1.81 -19.08
C GLN A 866 23.97 1.17 -18.90
N GLU A 867 24.11 0.22 -17.96
CA GLU A 867 25.32 -0.57 -17.70
C GLU A 867 25.26 -1.95 -18.39
N CYS A 868 24.05 -2.50 -18.53
CA CYS A 868 23.66 -3.54 -19.50
C CYS A 868 23.38 -2.96 -20.88
#